data_AF-K9ZF12-F1
#
_entry.id   AF-K9ZF12-F1
#
_cell.length_a   1.000
_cell.length_b   1.000
_cell.length_c   1.000
_cell.angle_alpha   90.00
_cell.angle_beta   90.00
_cell.angle_gamma   90.00
#
_symmetry.space_group_name_H-M   'P 1'
#
loop_
_entity.id
_entity.type
_entity.pdbx_description
1 polymer ?
#
loop_
_entity_poly.entity_id
_entity_poly.type
_entity_poly.pdbx_seq_one_letter_code
_entity_poly.pdbx_strand_id
1 'polypeptide(L)'
;MEQERVYKNAVLDDPELQQGLKQINPKFGDFVIRVAGEAWGLPLINQKAKALIAIAIDVVNQDHRGPGNPFTAHVKMALQQGSTRAEIEELLLFLCVYAGFNKVAACFATLNWIFDHANSTTPRIAEMLATSKQAATDDYSARDQKGKVAFYVLLWKRQGISLELFDDYWRDVHGPVCARLPGQYQYWQFHVAHNEGGLCPQIPGLDYTWDSEDNFDGIAELTFASVADRQTWFTASAILMDDEHNLFRKAIGYNSNPGNSITYIDRIPNGDPNGEVSAIKFHVMVKKANGASTEAFRHYLTETFAPKVSSSDSVLKFRLHLFEEVDNSRPDAAGVSHYEPAEKQYHAAYEIAFANHLEREKFFASSEYLTAIKDAAKYIKQIQPFPERTAYTFVYDGQMTLAGQRSAKVASLIQRVGANNQLQEGIVSLMSNYASEKTGSLGHYLQGLQHVGITVSDMTKALEFYIEVLGGKLAIGGDGFIGDELHNLLFQKEDLEAWKQGINPKSLGVPDIRDGSQEALDVRFISFGNTCVELIHFRDAQLTPKAPGIFDKIPSGIGHVNAPHLSFHVKDDVDLDQFAKMLEDECKKRGIDNVVANRIIHIDSESARKNAPLKYAKLDLIGDFDGWLLFYCKGPNGEQLEFNQVKRRAKEMFGKAQKEYNLSNGTNYWFYDNVAPVENNNGKNRIFNTFSANVNAPVEKIWEAWLNQAYSDKFPILEHYHNGVLREAKMPGMDMKQKVSLDKEAGTLTIEILDHPLFTGRFINHLHPSSGEPGSLPIVTYTLDLQAKSDLAFTHQDGKGFLEAAKLENVKQAVYQLKGIVEASTTNEEKTMTQSLVRSSSKSDIVRRMFEAGESMNVENFVKFYTEDAHYQFSNFPVAYGPQGIKDTSVGFLQTVAKVYHHITNIWEQGDTVICEMEVTYIRHDGKVFKLPCCDTIVFKGDKVQELRIYMDISPVFETEAVKPQASVSSDFLLQRIGKMYEALHAENWEEFKTFFTPDLLYKVGANEPVIGPDACCNLLQHIYKVLKLTTHNSRGTWVVDNTVILEMDANYVNKMDKRFVQVPCTDIYRFDGDRIYEWRVYPDPSQLNIQL
;
A
#
# COMPACT_ATOMS: atom_id res chain seq x y z
N MET A 1 33.89 43.76 17.37
CA MET A 1 34.57 44.83 16.60
C MET A 1 35.96 44.36 16.27
N GLU A 2 36.13 43.69 15.12
CA GLU A 2 37.40 43.66 14.41
C GLU A 2 37.18 44.45 13.12
N GLN A 3 38.01 45.46 12.86
CA GLN A 3 37.98 46.19 11.60
C GLN A 3 38.45 45.25 10.50
N GLU A 4 37.57 44.87 9.57
CA GLU A 4 37.93 44.14 8.35
C GLU A 4 39.00 44.92 7.58
N ARG A 5 40.17 44.31 7.41
CA ARG A 5 41.29 44.86 6.65
C ARG A 5 40.92 44.89 5.16
N VAL A 6 40.67 46.08 4.62
CA VAL A 6 40.58 46.28 3.17
C VAL A 6 41.97 46.13 2.56
N TYR A 7 42.16 45.12 1.70
CA TYR A 7 43.44 44.88 1.03
C TYR A 7 43.74 45.95 -0.03
N LYS A 8 44.99 46.43 -0.09
CA LYS A 8 45.43 47.42 -1.09
C LYS A 8 45.46 46.81 -2.50
N ASN A 9 45.78 45.52 -2.59
CA ASN A 9 45.66 44.66 -3.76
C ASN A 9 44.92 43.37 -3.36
N ALA A 10 43.73 43.14 -3.93
CA ALA A 10 42.87 42.01 -3.58
C ALA A 10 43.47 40.61 -3.91
N VAL A 11 44.60 40.55 -4.61
CA VAL A 11 45.30 39.30 -4.97
C VAL A 11 46.64 39.18 -4.24
N LEU A 12 47.50 40.20 -4.31
CA LEU A 12 48.85 40.15 -3.73
C LEU A 12 48.86 40.24 -2.20
N ASP A 13 47.83 40.83 -1.60
CA ASP A 13 47.76 41.03 -0.16
C ASP A 13 46.87 40.00 0.56
N ASP A 14 46.31 39.01 -0.16
CA ASP A 14 45.53 37.88 0.39
C ASP A 14 46.35 36.57 0.29
N PRO A 15 47.03 36.14 1.38
CA PRO A 15 47.83 34.92 1.39
C PRO A 15 47.00 33.63 1.26
N GLU A 16 45.74 33.64 1.71
CA GLU A 16 44.86 32.46 1.66
C GLU A 16 44.41 32.20 0.21
N LEU A 17 44.05 33.26 -0.52
CA LEU A 17 43.77 33.19 -1.95
C LEU A 17 44.99 32.66 -2.73
N GLN A 18 46.18 33.16 -2.43
CA GLN A 18 47.42 32.69 -3.07
C GLN A 18 47.69 31.21 -2.80
N GLN A 19 47.48 30.75 -1.57
CA GLN A 19 47.66 29.35 -1.20
C GLN A 19 46.62 28.46 -1.90
N GLY A 20 45.35 28.87 -1.93
CA GLY A 20 44.28 28.15 -2.63
C GLY A 20 44.56 27.99 -4.13
N LEU A 21 45.03 29.05 -4.80
CA LEU A 21 45.40 28.99 -6.21
C LEU A 21 46.57 28.04 -6.49
N LYS A 22 47.57 28.00 -5.59
CA LYS A 22 48.72 27.08 -5.71
C LYS A 22 48.36 25.63 -5.42
N GLN A 23 47.38 25.37 -4.56
CA GLN A 23 46.84 24.03 -4.30
C GLN A 23 46.12 23.45 -5.51
N ILE A 24 45.46 24.29 -6.33
CA ILE A 24 44.85 23.84 -7.59
C ILE A 24 45.94 23.32 -8.54
N ASN A 25 46.96 24.14 -8.80
CA ASN A 25 48.18 23.72 -9.49
C ASN A 25 49.28 24.78 -9.25
N PRO A 26 50.49 24.40 -8.81
CA PRO A 26 51.52 25.39 -8.47
C PRO A 26 51.90 26.34 -9.61
N LYS A 27 52.01 25.85 -10.86
CA LYS A 27 52.35 26.68 -12.03
C LYS A 27 51.22 27.62 -12.42
N PHE A 28 49.98 27.13 -12.33
CA PHE A 28 48.78 27.94 -12.55
C PHE A 28 48.64 29.02 -11.47
N GLY A 29 48.80 28.67 -10.21
CA GLY A 29 48.77 29.61 -9.09
C GLY A 29 49.81 30.71 -9.24
N ASP A 30 51.07 30.37 -9.52
CA ASP A 30 52.12 31.37 -9.76
C ASP A 30 51.82 32.26 -10.99
N PHE A 31 51.23 31.69 -12.05
CA PHE A 31 50.83 32.46 -13.24
C PHE A 31 49.70 33.45 -12.92
N VAL A 32 48.63 32.99 -12.26
CA VAL A 32 47.47 33.82 -11.90
C VAL A 32 47.86 34.91 -10.91
N ILE A 33 48.63 34.60 -9.87
CA ILE A 33 49.08 35.57 -8.87
C ILE A 33 49.86 36.72 -9.53
N ARG A 34 50.76 36.39 -10.47
CA ARG A 34 51.55 37.40 -11.18
C ARG A 34 50.68 38.28 -12.09
N VAL A 35 49.87 37.67 -12.94
CA VAL A 35 49.07 38.40 -13.96
C VAL A 35 47.91 39.15 -13.33
N ALA A 36 47.16 38.51 -12.43
CA ALA A 36 46.06 39.15 -11.73
C ALA A 36 46.58 40.19 -10.73
N GLY A 37 47.70 39.95 -10.04
CA GLY A 37 48.31 40.93 -9.15
C GLY A 37 48.64 42.25 -9.85
N GLU A 38 49.16 42.19 -11.08
CA GLU A 38 49.45 43.38 -11.90
C GLU A 38 48.18 44.11 -12.34
N ALA A 39 47.19 43.40 -12.89
CA ALA A 39 45.92 43.99 -13.35
C ALA A 39 45.11 44.61 -12.19
N TRP A 40 45.04 43.91 -11.05
CA TRP A 40 44.39 44.41 -9.84
C TRP A 40 45.17 45.57 -9.20
N GLY A 41 46.47 45.73 -9.48
CA GLY A 41 47.30 46.86 -9.03
C GLY A 41 47.07 48.20 -9.77
N LEU A 42 46.38 48.21 -10.91
CA LEU A 42 46.14 49.46 -11.68
C LEU A 42 45.26 50.47 -10.90
N PRO A 43 45.58 51.78 -10.88
CA PRO A 43 45.05 52.69 -9.86
C PRO A 43 43.69 53.32 -10.18
N LEU A 44 43.22 53.29 -11.43
CA LEU A 44 42.06 54.09 -11.86
C LEU A 44 40.71 53.53 -11.41
N ILE A 45 40.60 52.21 -11.26
CA ILE A 45 39.39 51.54 -10.76
C ILE A 45 39.74 50.98 -9.38
N ASN A 46 38.93 51.27 -8.36
CA ASN A 46 39.16 50.76 -7.02
C ASN A 46 38.91 49.24 -6.93
N GLN A 47 39.47 48.58 -5.92
CA GLN A 47 39.42 47.12 -5.77
C GLN A 47 37.98 46.59 -5.66
N LYS A 48 37.12 47.30 -4.91
CA LYS A 48 35.70 46.97 -4.75
C LYS A 48 34.97 46.93 -6.09
N ALA A 49 35.15 47.95 -6.92
CA ALA A 49 34.57 48.01 -8.26
C ALA A 49 35.13 46.93 -9.19
N LYS A 50 36.43 46.62 -9.12
CA LYS A 50 37.03 45.51 -9.88
C LYS A 50 36.39 44.17 -9.52
N ALA A 51 36.12 43.92 -8.23
CA ALA A 51 35.48 42.70 -7.77
C ALA A 51 34.02 42.58 -8.24
N LEU A 52 33.25 43.67 -8.19
CA LEU A 52 31.88 43.70 -8.73
C LEU A 52 31.86 43.49 -10.25
N ILE A 53 32.83 44.04 -10.99
CA ILE A 53 32.98 43.79 -12.43
C ILE A 53 33.31 42.31 -12.70
N ALA A 54 34.18 41.69 -11.90
CA ALA A 54 34.51 40.28 -12.03
C ALA A 54 33.28 39.38 -11.82
N ILE A 55 32.46 39.67 -10.80
CA ILE A 55 31.16 39.00 -10.58
C ILE A 55 30.25 39.14 -11.80
N ALA A 56 30.15 40.34 -12.38
CA ALA A 56 29.35 40.55 -13.58
C ALA A 56 29.83 39.74 -14.79
N ILE A 57 31.15 39.61 -14.96
CA ILE A 57 31.77 38.80 -16.02
C ILE A 57 31.45 37.31 -15.80
N ASP A 58 31.54 36.82 -14.57
CA ASP A 58 31.23 35.42 -14.24
C ASP A 58 29.78 35.08 -14.59
N VAL A 59 28.84 35.97 -14.23
CA VAL A 59 27.40 35.82 -14.52
C VAL A 59 27.14 35.74 -16.03
N VAL A 60 27.83 36.56 -16.82
CA VAL A 60 27.68 36.57 -18.29
C VAL A 60 28.22 35.27 -18.92
N ASN A 61 29.33 34.74 -18.39
CA ASN A 61 30.05 33.58 -18.96
C ASN A 61 29.53 32.19 -18.53
N GLN A 62 28.46 32.10 -17.72
CA GLN A 62 27.74 30.85 -17.39
C GLN A 62 28.50 29.77 -16.61
N ASP A 63 29.61 30.09 -15.97
CA ASP A 63 30.45 29.09 -15.31
C ASP A 63 30.00 28.84 -13.85
N HIS A 64 28.85 28.18 -13.62
CA HIS A 64 28.23 28.10 -12.29
C HIS A 64 28.03 26.70 -11.69
N ARG A 65 28.63 25.66 -12.28
CA ARG A 65 28.48 24.29 -11.75
C ARG A 65 29.83 23.57 -11.68
N GLY A 66 30.20 23.15 -10.47
CA GLY A 66 31.36 22.31 -10.20
C GLY A 66 32.35 22.90 -9.19
N PRO A 67 33.22 22.08 -8.57
CA PRO A 67 34.33 22.55 -7.76
C PRO A 67 35.34 23.33 -8.63
N GLY A 68 35.71 24.55 -8.21
CA GLY A 68 36.66 25.43 -8.93
C GLY A 68 36.05 26.64 -9.66
N ASN A 69 34.75 26.90 -9.51
CA ASN A 69 34.05 28.04 -10.12
C ASN A 69 34.57 29.42 -9.63
N PRO A 70 34.89 30.38 -10.53
CA PRO A 70 35.40 31.72 -10.19
C PRO A 70 34.41 32.61 -9.42
N PHE A 71 33.09 32.43 -9.60
CA PHE A 71 32.03 33.26 -8.99
C PHE A 71 32.13 33.32 -7.46
N THR A 72 32.33 32.16 -6.81
CA THR A 72 32.47 32.11 -5.35
C THR A 72 33.72 32.83 -4.86
N ALA A 73 34.82 32.75 -5.62
CA ALA A 73 36.06 33.45 -5.29
C ALA A 73 35.89 34.97 -5.42
N HIS A 74 35.29 35.46 -6.50
CA HIS A 74 35.07 36.88 -6.72
C HIS A 74 34.04 37.49 -5.74
N VAL A 75 33.02 36.73 -5.31
CA VAL A 75 32.11 37.14 -4.22
C VAL A 75 32.88 37.33 -2.90
N LYS A 76 33.76 36.40 -2.53
CA LYS A 76 34.60 36.54 -1.33
C LYS A 76 35.55 37.73 -1.42
N MET A 77 36.18 37.94 -2.58
CA MET A 77 37.04 39.11 -2.82
C MET A 77 36.25 40.41 -2.73
N ALA A 78 35.01 40.46 -3.23
CA ALA A 78 34.15 41.63 -3.12
C ALA A 78 33.80 41.96 -1.66
N LEU A 79 33.52 40.93 -0.85
CA LEU A 79 33.25 41.08 0.59
C LEU A 79 34.47 41.61 1.35
N GLN A 80 35.66 41.03 1.13
CA GLN A 80 36.91 41.51 1.73
C GLN A 80 37.27 42.96 1.32
N GLN A 81 36.76 43.43 0.18
CA GLN A 81 36.89 44.80 -0.29
C GLN A 81 35.76 45.73 0.19
N GLY A 82 34.94 45.27 1.15
CA GLY A 82 33.89 46.05 1.79
C GLY A 82 32.59 46.14 0.98
N SER A 83 32.33 45.21 0.05
CA SER A 83 31.01 45.06 -0.56
C SER A 83 30.05 44.39 0.42
N THR A 84 28.85 44.91 0.54
CA THR A 84 27.79 44.31 1.34
C THR A 84 27.03 43.26 0.52
N ARG A 85 26.33 42.34 1.21
CA ARG A 85 25.39 41.42 0.57
C ARG A 85 24.37 42.16 -0.30
N ALA A 86 23.81 43.26 0.20
CA ALA A 86 22.83 44.07 -0.52
C ALA A 86 23.39 44.65 -1.83
N GLU A 87 24.63 45.14 -1.84
CA GLU A 87 25.28 45.64 -3.06
C GLU A 87 25.49 44.54 -4.10
N ILE A 88 25.77 43.30 -3.67
CA ILE A 88 25.92 42.15 -4.58
C ILE A 88 24.54 41.69 -5.09
N GLU A 89 23.52 41.66 -4.24
CA GLU A 89 22.14 41.35 -4.64
C GLU A 89 21.59 42.37 -5.64
N GLU A 90 21.86 43.67 -5.42
CA GLU A 90 21.50 44.74 -6.35
C GLU A 90 22.21 44.58 -7.70
N LEU A 91 23.50 44.26 -7.70
CA LEU A 91 24.26 43.94 -8.92
C LEU A 91 23.64 42.76 -9.67
N LEU A 92 23.29 41.67 -8.98
CA LEU A 92 22.65 40.51 -9.61
C LEU A 92 21.28 40.86 -10.18
N LEU A 93 20.44 41.60 -9.45
CA LEU A 93 19.14 42.08 -9.96
C LEU A 93 19.30 42.95 -11.21
N PHE A 94 20.30 43.82 -11.23
CA PHE A 94 20.63 44.62 -12.42
C PHE A 94 21.02 43.71 -13.59
N LEU A 95 21.86 42.70 -13.35
CA LEU A 95 22.30 41.75 -14.37
C LEU A 95 21.17 40.82 -14.87
N CYS A 96 20.08 40.60 -14.12
CA CYS A 96 18.93 39.80 -14.60
C CYS A 96 18.43 40.27 -15.96
N VAL A 97 18.39 41.60 -16.15
CA VAL A 97 17.86 42.24 -17.36
C VAL A 97 18.80 42.07 -18.55
N TYR A 98 20.12 42.07 -18.32
CA TYR A 98 21.12 42.16 -19.40
C TYR A 98 21.89 40.85 -19.66
N ALA A 99 22.02 39.97 -18.66
CA ALA A 99 22.70 38.68 -18.76
C ALA A 99 21.72 37.49 -18.87
N GLY A 100 20.45 37.69 -18.49
CA GLY A 100 19.36 36.71 -18.63
C GLY A 100 18.94 36.05 -17.31
N PHE A 101 17.63 35.96 -17.10
CA PHE A 101 16.99 35.48 -15.86
C PHE A 101 17.52 34.12 -15.36
N ASN A 102 17.69 33.14 -16.26
CA ASN A 102 18.14 31.80 -15.88
C ASN A 102 19.60 31.77 -15.41
N LYS A 103 20.46 32.68 -15.89
CA LYS A 103 21.86 32.76 -15.45
C LYS A 103 21.92 33.31 -14.03
N VAL A 104 21.19 34.39 -13.78
CA VAL A 104 21.21 35.07 -12.49
C VAL A 104 20.49 34.27 -11.39
N ALA A 105 19.42 33.54 -11.72
CA ALA A 105 18.74 32.67 -10.76
C ALA A 105 19.69 31.64 -10.11
N ALA A 106 20.61 31.06 -10.89
CA ALA A 106 21.64 30.17 -10.36
C ALA A 106 22.63 30.90 -9.45
N CYS A 107 23.03 32.12 -9.80
CA CYS A 107 23.90 32.96 -8.98
C CYS A 107 23.28 33.35 -7.63
N PHE A 108 21.96 33.61 -7.57
CA PHE A 108 21.27 33.84 -6.30
C PHE A 108 21.28 32.60 -5.40
N ALA A 109 21.13 31.41 -5.96
CA ALA A 109 21.24 30.17 -5.21
C ALA A 109 22.66 29.97 -4.62
N THR A 110 23.70 30.25 -5.41
CA THR A 110 25.09 30.20 -4.94
C THR A 110 25.39 31.30 -3.92
N LEU A 111 24.89 32.52 -4.12
CA LEU A 111 25.05 33.62 -3.17
C LEU A 111 24.42 33.28 -1.81
N ASN A 112 23.19 32.75 -1.81
CA ASN A 112 22.53 32.27 -0.59
C ASN A 112 23.37 31.19 0.09
N TRP A 113 23.84 30.18 -0.66
CA TRP A 113 24.73 29.14 -0.13
C TRP A 113 25.98 29.73 0.54
N ILE A 114 26.65 30.72 -0.08
CA ILE A 114 27.84 31.38 0.49
C ILE A 114 27.51 32.04 1.83
N PHE A 115 26.40 32.77 1.94
CA PHE A 115 26.03 33.48 3.18
C PHE A 115 25.46 32.55 4.25
N ASP A 116 24.76 31.49 3.85
CA ASP A 116 24.24 30.47 4.77
C ASP A 116 25.38 29.64 5.37
N HIS A 117 26.49 29.47 4.63
CA HIS A 117 27.69 28.76 5.09
C HIS A 117 28.79 29.68 5.64
N ALA A 118 28.79 30.99 5.36
CA ALA A 118 29.71 31.96 5.97
C ALA A 118 29.34 32.30 7.42
N ASN A 119 28.07 32.13 7.79
CA ASN A 119 27.59 32.27 9.18
C ASN A 119 27.83 31.01 10.03
N SER A 120 28.50 29.98 9.50
CA SER A 120 28.74 28.72 10.23
C SER A 120 29.97 28.75 11.14
N THR A 121 30.71 29.85 11.24
CA THR A 121 31.93 29.92 12.07
C THR A 121 31.74 30.41 13.50
N THR A 122 30.68 31.16 13.86
CA THR A 122 30.31 31.40 15.28
C THR A 122 28.94 32.10 15.32
N PRO A 123 27.82 31.49 15.80
CA PRO A 123 27.71 30.83 17.09
C PRO A 123 26.80 29.58 17.08
N ARG A 124 27.33 28.39 16.78
CA ARG A 124 26.68 27.11 17.16
C ARG A 124 27.11 26.58 18.52
N ILE A 125 28.01 27.27 19.21
CA ILE A 125 28.55 26.79 20.49
C ILE A 125 27.48 26.84 21.60
N ALA A 126 26.61 27.85 21.63
CA ALA A 126 25.58 27.97 22.69
C ALA A 126 24.41 26.99 22.53
N GLU A 127 23.91 26.78 21.31
CA GLU A 127 22.82 25.82 21.06
C GLU A 127 23.30 24.37 21.02
N MET A 128 24.53 24.08 20.54
CA MET A 128 25.13 22.75 20.69
C MET A 128 25.47 22.41 22.14
N LEU A 129 25.90 23.37 22.97
CA LEU A 129 26.11 23.12 24.40
C LEU A 129 24.79 22.92 25.17
N ALA A 130 23.67 23.50 24.69
CA ALA A 130 22.35 23.33 25.27
C ALA A 130 21.72 21.98 24.85
N THR A 131 21.79 21.61 23.58
CA THR A 131 21.31 20.31 23.08
C THR A 131 22.21 19.15 23.50
N SER A 132 23.54 19.33 23.60
CA SER A 132 24.44 18.27 24.10
C SER A 132 24.27 17.99 25.59
N LYS A 133 23.80 18.96 26.40
CA LYS A 133 23.46 18.71 27.80
C LYS A 133 22.13 17.98 27.99
N GLN A 134 21.20 18.13 27.04
CA GLN A 134 19.88 17.50 27.10
C GLN A 134 19.84 16.13 26.40
N ALA A 135 20.72 15.89 25.41
CA ALA A 135 20.92 14.60 24.74
C ALA A 135 21.90 13.65 25.49
N ALA A 136 22.65 14.14 26.47
CA ALA A 136 23.64 13.33 27.22
C ALA A 136 23.01 12.39 28.28
N THR A 137 21.70 12.46 28.53
CA THR A 137 21.04 11.66 29.58
C THR A 137 20.40 10.36 29.08
N ASP A 138 20.03 10.28 27.80
CA ASP A 138 19.33 9.11 27.28
C ASP A 138 20.33 8.03 26.84
N ASP A 139 20.14 6.81 27.34
CA ASP A 139 20.93 5.64 26.95
C ASP A 139 20.16 4.76 25.96
N TYR A 140 20.62 4.73 24.73
CA TYR A 140 20.10 3.93 23.62
C TYR A 140 20.77 2.55 23.50
N SER A 141 21.66 2.16 24.42
CA SER A 141 22.38 0.87 24.40
C SER A 141 21.48 -0.35 24.23
N ALA A 142 20.23 -0.26 24.71
CA ALA A 142 19.22 -1.30 24.59
C ALA A 142 18.92 -1.72 23.13
N ARG A 143 19.13 -0.83 22.14
CA ARG A 143 18.82 -1.10 20.72
C ARG A 143 19.66 -2.23 20.11
N ASP A 144 20.87 -2.44 20.63
CA ASP A 144 21.80 -3.44 20.12
C ASP A 144 21.63 -4.81 20.82
N GLN A 145 20.84 -4.91 21.89
CA GLN A 145 20.77 -6.10 22.75
C GLN A 145 20.20 -7.35 22.07
N LYS A 146 19.43 -7.20 20.97
CA LYS A 146 18.95 -8.35 20.20
C LYS A 146 20.07 -9.00 19.38
N GLY A 147 21.11 -8.25 18.98
CA GLY A 147 22.31 -8.81 18.36
C GLY A 147 23.12 -9.60 19.38
N LYS A 148 22.96 -10.93 19.42
CA LYS A 148 23.61 -11.79 20.42
C LYS A 148 25.03 -12.15 20.07
N VAL A 149 25.35 -12.23 18.77
CA VAL A 149 26.70 -12.54 18.27
C VAL A 149 27.09 -11.57 17.16
N ALA A 150 28.38 -11.35 17.00
CA ALA A 150 28.94 -10.49 15.97
C ALA A 150 29.95 -11.23 15.09
N PHE A 151 30.09 -10.74 13.86
CA PHE A 151 31.19 -11.02 12.94
C PHE A 151 31.83 -9.68 12.56
N TYR A 152 33.08 -9.48 12.99
CA TYR A 152 33.81 -8.22 12.94
C TYR A 152 35.01 -8.39 12.00
N VAL A 153 35.01 -7.71 10.85
CA VAL A 153 35.96 -7.95 9.77
C VAL A 153 36.82 -6.72 9.54
N LEU A 154 38.14 -6.88 9.66
CA LEU A 154 39.12 -5.85 9.33
C LEU A 154 39.47 -5.95 7.84
N LEU A 155 39.50 -4.82 7.13
CA LEU A 155 39.57 -4.78 5.67
C LEU A 155 40.71 -3.88 5.18
N TRP A 156 41.61 -4.47 4.39
CA TRP A 156 42.72 -3.76 3.77
C TRP A 156 42.40 -3.50 2.31
N LYS A 157 42.49 -2.23 1.92
CA LYS A 157 42.32 -1.80 0.54
C LYS A 157 43.30 -2.50 -0.38
N ARG A 158 42.83 -2.89 -1.56
CA ARG A 158 43.65 -3.46 -2.64
C ARG A 158 44.78 -2.51 -3.02
N GLN A 159 45.92 -3.07 -3.37
CA GLN A 159 47.00 -2.29 -3.96
C GLN A 159 46.60 -1.78 -5.36
N GLY A 160 47.03 -0.57 -5.72
CA GLY A 160 46.76 0.03 -7.03
C GLY A 160 45.43 0.78 -7.18
N ILE A 161 44.57 0.84 -6.16
CA ILE A 161 43.37 1.70 -6.14
C ILE A 161 43.51 2.85 -5.14
N SER A 162 42.90 4.00 -5.43
CA SER A 162 42.82 5.14 -4.49
C SER A 162 41.91 4.83 -3.31
N LEU A 163 42.11 5.53 -2.18
CA LEU A 163 41.23 5.41 -1.02
C LEU A 163 39.78 5.82 -1.33
N GLU A 164 39.58 6.86 -2.12
CA GLU A 164 38.24 7.29 -2.56
C GLU A 164 37.51 6.20 -3.34
N LEU A 165 38.16 5.61 -4.35
CA LEU A 165 37.58 4.48 -5.10
C LEU A 165 37.24 3.28 -4.21
N PHE A 166 38.08 2.97 -3.21
CA PHE A 166 37.79 1.93 -2.22
C PHE A 166 36.55 2.28 -1.40
N ASP A 167 36.50 3.51 -0.86
CA ASP A 167 35.40 3.97 -0.03
C ASP A 167 34.08 3.95 -0.83
N ASP A 168 34.10 4.43 -2.06
CA ASP A 168 32.96 4.50 -2.97
C ASP A 168 32.48 3.10 -3.38
N TYR A 169 33.38 2.22 -3.84
CA TYR A 169 33.00 0.88 -4.26
C TYR A 169 32.45 0.07 -3.08
N TRP A 170 33.08 0.17 -1.90
CA TRP A 170 32.67 -0.61 -0.75
C TRP A 170 31.28 -0.22 -0.25
N ARG A 171 30.98 1.09 -0.14
CA ARG A 171 29.68 1.56 0.35
C ARG A 171 28.57 1.60 -0.71
N ASP A 172 28.94 1.76 -1.99
CA ASP A 172 27.95 1.95 -3.05
C ASP A 172 27.72 0.71 -3.93
N VAL A 173 28.61 -0.29 -3.90
CA VAL A 173 28.50 -1.52 -4.69
C VAL A 173 28.51 -2.76 -3.80
N HIS A 174 29.60 -3.00 -3.06
CA HIS A 174 29.79 -4.21 -2.26
C HIS A 174 28.81 -4.30 -1.06
N GLY A 175 28.62 -3.18 -0.35
CA GLY A 175 27.75 -3.09 0.82
C GLY A 175 26.29 -3.50 0.54
N PRO A 176 25.63 -2.94 -0.50
CA PRO A 176 24.31 -3.37 -0.90
C PRO A 176 24.20 -4.87 -1.23
N VAL A 177 25.23 -5.48 -1.82
CA VAL A 177 25.24 -6.94 -2.09
C VAL A 177 25.28 -7.71 -0.78
N CYS A 178 26.16 -7.35 0.15
CA CYS A 178 26.25 -7.97 1.47
C CYS A 178 24.93 -7.81 2.27
N ALA A 179 24.27 -6.66 2.18
CA ALA A 179 23.01 -6.37 2.87
C ALA A 179 21.85 -7.30 2.47
N ARG A 180 21.89 -7.90 1.28
CA ARG A 180 20.87 -8.83 0.76
C ARG A 180 21.03 -10.26 1.28
N LEU A 181 22.14 -10.57 1.94
CA LEU A 181 22.38 -11.90 2.48
C LEU A 181 21.52 -12.15 3.74
N PRO A 182 20.95 -13.36 3.90
CA PRO A 182 20.04 -13.67 5.01
C PRO A 182 20.74 -13.74 6.37
N GLY A 183 19.96 -13.57 7.44
CA GLY A 183 20.37 -13.82 8.84
C GLY A 183 20.87 -12.58 9.61
N GLN A 184 21.24 -11.50 8.93
CA GLN A 184 21.77 -10.30 9.57
C GLN A 184 20.70 -9.60 10.42
N TYR A 185 21.09 -9.18 11.63
CA TYR A 185 20.30 -8.28 12.47
C TYR A 185 20.74 -6.81 12.28
N GLN A 186 22.04 -6.55 12.26
CA GLN A 186 22.61 -5.25 11.89
C GLN A 186 23.85 -5.46 11.01
N TYR A 187 24.13 -4.50 10.13
CA TYR A 187 25.35 -4.45 9.32
C TYR A 187 25.81 -3.00 9.16
N TRP A 188 27.01 -2.71 9.70
CA TRP A 188 27.71 -1.44 9.56
C TRP A 188 29.01 -1.60 8.78
N GLN A 189 29.34 -0.58 7.99
CA GLN A 189 30.67 -0.32 7.47
C GLN A 189 31.25 0.91 8.16
N PHE A 190 32.37 0.74 8.83
CA PHE A 190 33.15 1.84 9.39
C PHE A 190 34.39 2.07 8.54
N HIS A 191 34.47 3.23 7.91
CA HIS A 191 35.66 3.63 7.16
C HIS A 191 36.59 4.31 8.14
N VAL A 192 37.81 3.81 8.29
CA VAL A 192 38.74 4.29 9.30
C VAL A 192 39.94 4.98 8.69
N ALA A 193 40.59 5.84 9.47
CA ALA A 193 41.92 6.34 9.19
C ALA A 193 42.96 5.41 9.84
N HIS A 194 44.17 5.44 9.30
CA HIS A 194 45.29 4.67 9.83
C HIS A 194 45.66 5.15 11.23
N ASN A 195 46.20 4.24 12.04
CA ASN A 195 46.74 4.60 13.35
C ASN A 195 48.07 5.33 13.16
N GLU A 196 48.07 6.63 13.46
CA GLU A 196 49.25 7.50 13.47
C GLU A 196 49.80 7.77 14.89
N GLY A 197 49.16 7.19 15.92
CA GLY A 197 49.45 7.49 17.32
C GLY A 197 48.82 8.81 17.81
N GLY A 198 48.98 9.10 19.11
CA GLY A 198 48.55 10.36 19.72
C GLY A 198 47.05 10.50 20.02
N LEU A 199 46.22 9.51 19.66
CA LEU A 199 44.77 9.54 19.90
C LEU A 199 44.36 9.16 21.32
N CYS A 200 45.09 8.22 21.92
CA CYS A 200 44.93 7.79 23.30
C CYS A 200 46.22 8.08 24.08
N PRO A 201 46.14 8.43 25.38
CA PRO A 201 47.31 8.50 26.24
C PRO A 201 48.06 7.16 26.26
N GLN A 202 49.38 7.23 26.42
CA GLN A 202 50.17 6.02 26.64
C GLN A 202 49.87 5.46 28.03
N ILE A 203 49.50 4.18 28.08
CA ILE A 203 49.30 3.42 29.30
C ILE A 203 50.65 2.79 29.66
N PRO A 204 51.19 3.06 30.86
CA PRO A 204 52.46 2.48 31.29
C PRO A 204 52.47 0.95 31.18
N GLY A 205 53.47 0.40 30.49
CA GLY A 205 53.68 -1.05 30.34
C GLY A 205 53.06 -1.69 29.10
N LEU A 206 52.33 -0.94 28.27
CA LEU A 206 51.83 -1.42 26.97
C LEU A 206 52.86 -1.18 25.84
N ASP A 207 52.76 -2.01 24.80
CA ASP A 207 53.54 -1.90 23.56
C ASP A 207 52.82 -1.02 22.53
N TYR A 208 53.48 0.07 22.13
CA TYR A 208 53.01 1.02 21.12
C TYR A 208 53.83 0.95 19.82
N THR A 209 54.44 -0.19 19.53
CA THR A 209 55.10 -0.44 18.25
C THR A 209 54.16 -1.15 17.27
N TRP A 210 54.04 -0.65 16.04
CA TRP A 210 53.22 -1.27 15.00
C TRP A 210 53.90 -1.19 13.63
N ASP A 211 53.55 -2.12 12.75
CA ASP A 211 53.93 -2.09 11.35
C ASP A 211 52.90 -1.27 10.57
N SER A 212 53.34 -0.41 9.65
CA SER A 212 52.44 0.31 8.76
C SER A 212 51.59 -0.62 7.89
N GLU A 213 52.07 -1.83 7.59
CA GLU A 213 51.30 -2.83 6.84
C GLU A 213 50.12 -3.41 7.64
N ASP A 214 50.13 -3.28 8.97
CA ASP A 214 49.03 -3.71 9.82
C ASP A 214 47.86 -2.71 9.83
N ASN A 215 48.04 -1.50 9.26
CA ASN A 215 46.95 -0.54 9.09
C ASN A 215 45.94 -1.05 8.06
N PHE A 216 44.67 -1.05 8.45
CA PHE A 216 43.52 -1.36 7.61
C PHE A 216 42.68 -0.10 7.36
N ASP A 217 41.84 -0.15 6.34
CA ASP A 217 41.10 1.02 5.82
C ASP A 217 39.61 0.97 6.19
N GLY A 218 39.11 -0.20 6.56
CA GLY A 218 37.70 -0.42 6.87
C GLY A 218 37.44 -1.52 7.89
N ILE A 219 36.27 -1.44 8.52
CA ILE A 219 35.72 -2.46 9.40
C ILE A 219 34.28 -2.77 8.98
N ALA A 220 34.00 -4.01 8.60
CA ALA A 220 32.63 -4.50 8.48
C ALA A 220 32.19 -5.14 9.80
N GLU A 221 31.10 -4.65 10.39
CA GLU A 221 30.53 -5.24 11.58
C GLU A 221 29.12 -5.74 11.28
N LEU A 222 28.92 -7.06 11.42
CA LEU A 222 27.63 -7.71 11.29
C LEU A 222 27.21 -8.29 12.63
N THR A 223 25.96 -8.07 13.05
CA THR A 223 25.39 -8.72 14.23
C THR A 223 24.25 -9.64 13.84
N PHE A 224 24.01 -10.66 14.66
CA PHE A 224 23.01 -11.69 14.41
C PHE A 224 22.22 -11.98 15.69
N ALA A 225 20.93 -12.28 15.56
CA ALA A 225 20.07 -12.61 16.69
C ALA A 225 20.45 -13.96 17.33
N SER A 226 21.06 -14.86 16.56
CA SER A 226 21.54 -16.16 17.03
C SER A 226 22.79 -16.64 16.28
N VAL A 227 23.44 -17.67 16.83
CA VAL A 227 24.55 -18.38 16.14
C VAL A 227 24.06 -19.06 14.86
N ALA A 228 22.81 -19.53 14.84
CA ALA A 228 22.22 -20.15 13.66
C ALA A 228 22.06 -19.13 12.51
N ASP A 229 21.60 -17.93 12.80
CA ASP A 229 21.47 -16.86 11.80
C ASP A 229 22.83 -16.47 11.21
N ARG A 230 23.87 -16.41 12.03
CA ARG A 230 25.26 -16.22 11.55
C ARG A 230 25.71 -17.35 10.63
N GLN A 231 25.37 -18.60 10.95
CA GLN A 231 25.72 -19.74 10.09
C GLN A 231 24.96 -19.70 8.75
N THR A 232 23.69 -19.28 8.77
CA THR A 232 22.91 -19.03 7.55
C THR A 232 23.60 -18.00 6.66
N TRP A 233 24.06 -16.90 7.26
CA TRP A 233 24.81 -15.87 6.54
C TRP A 233 26.12 -16.40 5.96
N PHE A 234 26.94 -17.11 6.74
CA PHE A 234 28.20 -17.70 6.24
C PHE A 234 27.98 -18.69 5.10
N THR A 235 26.87 -19.42 5.11
CA THR A 235 26.52 -20.34 4.02
C THR A 235 26.19 -19.57 2.73
N ALA A 236 25.57 -18.39 2.84
CA ALA A 236 25.22 -17.54 1.71
C ALA A 236 26.36 -16.62 1.24
N SER A 237 27.34 -16.31 2.10
CA SER A 237 28.36 -15.28 1.86
C SER A 237 29.40 -15.66 0.79
N ALA A 238 29.38 -16.89 0.27
CA ALA A 238 30.31 -17.33 -0.77
C ALA A 238 30.28 -16.43 -2.02
N ILE A 239 29.11 -15.84 -2.35
CA ILE A 239 28.96 -14.91 -3.47
C ILE A 239 29.79 -13.62 -3.31
N LEU A 240 30.11 -13.21 -2.07
CA LEU A 240 30.92 -12.01 -1.83
C LEU A 240 32.39 -12.22 -2.21
N MET A 241 32.88 -13.46 -2.17
CA MET A 241 34.30 -13.76 -2.41
C MET A 241 34.74 -13.33 -3.82
N ASP A 242 33.85 -13.47 -4.80
CA ASP A 242 34.10 -13.03 -6.17
C ASP A 242 34.10 -11.51 -6.32
N ASP A 243 33.50 -10.75 -5.40
CA ASP A 243 33.54 -9.30 -5.43
C ASP A 243 34.67 -8.72 -4.57
N GLU A 244 35.08 -9.41 -3.49
CA GLU A 244 36.11 -8.96 -2.56
C GLU A 244 37.43 -8.59 -3.25
N HIS A 245 37.86 -9.34 -4.28
CA HIS A 245 39.10 -9.07 -5.00
C HIS A 245 39.12 -7.74 -5.78
N ASN A 246 37.95 -7.12 -5.97
CA ASN A 246 37.86 -5.80 -6.61
C ASN A 246 38.39 -4.69 -5.70
N LEU A 247 38.27 -4.85 -4.38
CA LEU A 247 38.52 -3.78 -3.41
C LEU A 247 39.46 -4.15 -2.26
N PHE A 248 39.63 -5.44 -1.93
CA PHE A 248 40.47 -5.88 -0.81
C PHE A 248 41.74 -6.58 -1.27
N ARG A 249 42.81 -6.47 -0.47
CA ARG A 249 43.98 -7.38 -0.53
C ARG A 249 43.99 -8.38 0.63
N LYS A 250 43.30 -8.05 1.72
CA LYS A 250 43.24 -8.84 2.95
C LYS A 250 41.93 -8.52 3.69
N ALA A 251 41.27 -9.54 4.22
CA ALA A 251 40.02 -9.42 4.98
C ALA A 251 40.04 -10.43 6.14
N ILE A 252 40.14 -9.95 7.38
CA ILE A 252 40.28 -10.82 8.56
C ILE A 252 39.05 -10.72 9.43
N GLY A 253 38.30 -11.83 9.52
CA GLY A 253 37.05 -11.92 10.25
C GLY A 253 37.19 -12.52 11.65
N TYR A 254 36.70 -11.80 12.65
CA TYR A 254 36.64 -12.22 14.05
C TYR A 254 35.19 -12.51 14.46
N ASN A 255 34.95 -13.69 15.04
CA ASN A 255 33.65 -14.05 15.59
C ASN A 255 33.56 -13.68 17.08
N SER A 256 32.37 -13.33 17.56
CA SER A 256 32.07 -13.32 18.99
C SER A 256 31.07 -14.44 19.34
N ASN A 257 31.18 -15.00 20.55
CA ASN A 257 30.14 -15.87 21.10
C ASN A 257 29.03 -15.05 21.80
N PRO A 258 27.88 -15.69 22.14
CA PRO A 258 26.82 -15.01 22.86
C PRO A 258 27.31 -14.36 24.16
N GLY A 259 27.02 -13.06 24.34
CA GLY A 259 27.47 -12.28 25.49
C GLY A 259 28.85 -11.64 25.34
N ASN A 260 29.58 -11.91 24.25
CA ASN A 260 30.91 -11.34 24.01
C ASN A 260 30.89 -10.05 23.17
N SER A 261 29.72 -9.55 22.77
CA SER A 261 29.56 -8.26 22.08
C SER A 261 28.49 -7.45 22.80
N ILE A 262 28.88 -6.39 23.51
CA ILE A 262 28.00 -5.63 24.40
C ILE A 262 28.20 -4.13 24.17
N THR A 263 27.11 -3.42 23.89
CA THR A 263 27.03 -1.96 23.98
C THR A 263 26.70 -1.60 25.43
N TYR A 264 27.63 -0.96 26.15
CA TYR A 264 27.47 -0.63 27.57
C TYR A 264 26.79 0.71 27.80
N ILE A 265 27.02 1.66 26.89
CA ILE A 265 26.41 2.99 26.89
C ILE A 265 26.34 3.47 25.45
N ASP A 266 25.22 4.08 25.07
CA ASP A 266 25.08 4.75 23.76
C ASP A 266 24.19 5.97 23.87
N ARG A 267 24.78 7.15 23.88
CA ARG A 267 24.12 8.46 23.94
C ARG A 267 24.05 9.10 22.55
N ILE A 268 24.29 8.34 21.47
CA ILE A 268 24.18 8.84 20.10
C ILE A 268 22.77 8.51 19.57
N PRO A 269 21.91 9.52 19.33
CA PRO A 269 20.51 9.29 18.97
C PRO A 269 20.35 8.48 17.68
N ASN A 270 21.16 8.78 16.66
CA ASN A 270 21.13 8.07 15.37
C ASN A 270 21.93 6.75 15.45
N GLY A 271 21.26 5.62 15.24
CA GLY A 271 21.87 4.28 15.28
C GLY A 271 22.23 3.69 13.91
N ASP A 272 21.71 4.30 12.84
CA ASP A 272 21.86 3.88 11.46
C ASP A 272 22.47 5.00 10.59
N PRO A 273 23.71 5.46 10.89
CA PRO A 273 24.36 6.53 10.12
C PRO A 273 24.54 6.19 8.63
N ASN A 274 24.51 7.22 7.79
CA ASN A 274 24.78 7.14 6.35
C ASN A 274 25.75 8.26 5.93
N GLY A 275 26.97 8.26 6.48
CA GLY A 275 28.00 9.26 6.22
C GLY A 275 28.78 9.69 7.47
N GLU A 276 29.10 10.98 7.56
CA GLU A 276 29.79 11.57 8.71
C GLU A 276 28.91 11.53 9.97
N VAL A 277 29.52 11.18 11.10
CA VAL A 277 28.87 11.17 12.41
C VAL A 277 29.37 12.38 13.20
N SER A 278 28.46 13.12 13.82
CA SER A 278 28.77 14.32 14.61
C SER A 278 29.32 13.99 16.01
N ALA A 279 30.32 13.10 16.08
CA ALA A 279 31.03 12.72 17.28
C ALA A 279 32.47 12.31 16.93
N ILE A 280 33.40 12.52 17.86
CA ILE A 280 34.76 11.97 17.71
C ILE A 280 34.71 10.52 18.09
N LYS A 281 34.99 9.65 17.14
CA LYS A 281 34.85 8.22 17.31
C LYS A 281 36.06 7.46 16.81
N PHE A 282 36.46 6.45 17.55
CA PHE A 282 37.55 5.56 17.16
C PHE A 282 37.28 4.13 17.61
N HIS A 283 37.78 3.20 16.80
CA HIS A 283 37.75 1.76 17.08
C HIS A 283 39.13 1.34 17.56
N VAL A 284 39.20 0.75 18.75
CA VAL A 284 40.47 0.38 19.37
C VAL A 284 40.62 -1.13 19.37
N MET A 285 41.64 -1.62 18.65
CA MET A 285 41.99 -3.03 18.62
C MET A 285 42.87 -3.37 19.83
N VAL A 286 42.63 -4.51 20.48
CA VAL A 286 43.30 -4.89 21.73
C VAL A 286 43.95 -6.27 21.59
N LYS A 287 45.24 -6.36 21.91
CA LYS A 287 45.97 -7.63 22.01
C LYS A 287 46.14 -8.03 23.48
N LYS A 288 45.88 -9.30 23.78
CA LYS A 288 46.07 -9.89 25.11
C LYS A 288 47.55 -10.02 25.45
N ALA A 289 47.91 -9.82 26.72
CA ALA A 289 49.24 -10.10 27.25
C ALA A 289 49.57 -11.60 27.16
N ASN A 290 50.80 -11.94 26.76
CA ASN A 290 51.23 -13.34 26.59
C ASN A 290 51.06 -14.18 27.87
N GLY A 291 51.24 -13.56 29.05
CA GLY A 291 51.12 -14.23 30.35
C GLY A 291 49.70 -14.27 30.94
N ALA A 292 48.72 -13.62 30.32
CA ALA A 292 47.34 -13.60 30.82
C ALA A 292 46.51 -14.73 30.19
N SER A 293 45.69 -15.41 31.00
CA SER A 293 44.67 -16.33 30.46
C SER A 293 43.58 -15.54 29.73
N THR A 294 42.89 -16.20 28.78
CA THR A 294 41.79 -15.58 28.04
C THR A 294 40.65 -15.17 28.97
N GLU A 295 40.35 -15.98 29.99
CA GLU A 295 39.32 -15.70 31.00
C GLU A 295 39.69 -14.47 31.82
N ALA A 296 40.93 -14.39 32.31
CA ALA A 296 41.39 -13.26 33.11
C ALA A 296 41.40 -11.95 32.31
N PHE A 297 41.79 -12.02 31.03
CA PHE A 297 41.72 -10.89 30.10
C PHE A 297 40.29 -10.42 29.85
N ARG A 298 39.39 -11.35 29.51
CA ARG A 298 37.97 -11.06 29.27
C ARG A 298 37.31 -10.49 30.53
N HIS A 299 37.56 -11.10 31.70
CA HIS A 299 37.05 -10.63 32.99
C HIS A 299 37.55 -9.22 33.33
N TYR A 300 38.82 -8.91 33.10
CA TYR A 300 39.33 -7.55 33.29
C TYR A 300 38.59 -6.55 32.38
N LEU A 301 38.38 -6.88 31.10
CA LEU A 301 37.67 -6.02 30.17
C LEU A 301 36.19 -5.83 30.54
N THR A 302 35.49 -6.89 30.98
CA THR A 302 34.04 -6.84 31.25
C THR A 302 33.70 -6.31 32.64
N GLU A 303 34.49 -6.64 33.66
CA GLU A 303 34.19 -6.33 35.06
C GLU A 303 34.94 -5.09 35.58
N THR A 304 36.04 -4.70 34.94
CA THR A 304 36.84 -3.53 35.37
C THR A 304 36.86 -2.43 34.32
N PHE A 305 37.34 -2.72 33.11
CA PHE A 305 37.56 -1.68 32.11
C PHE A 305 36.23 -1.10 31.61
N ALA A 306 35.35 -1.91 31.03
CA ALA A 306 34.10 -1.45 30.43
C ALA A 306 33.20 -0.69 31.42
N PRO A 307 32.91 -1.17 32.65
CA PRO A 307 32.04 -0.46 33.57
C PRO A 307 32.61 0.88 34.03
N LYS A 308 33.95 1.01 34.15
CA LYS A 308 34.59 2.29 34.48
C LYS A 308 34.51 3.26 33.33
N VAL A 309 34.83 2.82 32.12
CA VAL A 309 34.73 3.65 30.92
C VAL A 309 33.29 4.14 30.69
N SER A 310 32.31 3.24 30.74
CA SER A 310 30.90 3.56 30.47
C SER A 310 30.24 4.42 31.56
N SER A 311 30.82 4.45 32.77
CA SER A 311 30.33 5.30 33.86
C SER A 311 30.65 6.79 33.70
N SER A 312 31.53 7.15 32.76
CA SER A 312 31.89 8.55 32.52
C SER A 312 30.82 9.28 31.71
N ASP A 313 30.45 10.49 32.14
CA ASP A 313 29.53 11.38 31.42
C ASP A 313 30.15 11.94 30.12
N SER A 314 31.48 11.95 30.01
CA SER A 314 32.18 12.43 28.81
C SER A 314 32.14 11.42 27.66
N VAL A 315 31.87 10.13 27.94
CA VAL A 315 31.79 9.07 26.93
C VAL A 315 30.38 9.02 26.35
N LEU A 316 30.22 9.27 25.05
CA LEU A 316 28.91 9.14 24.40
C LEU A 316 28.57 7.68 24.14
N LYS A 317 29.51 6.90 23.61
CA LYS A 317 29.27 5.49 23.28
C LYS A 317 30.46 4.65 23.72
N PHE A 318 30.19 3.49 24.28
CA PHE A 318 31.18 2.44 24.51
C PHE A 318 30.59 1.08 24.18
N ARG A 319 31.21 0.38 23.23
CA ARG A 319 30.84 -0.97 22.84
C ARG A 319 32.08 -1.85 22.82
N LEU A 320 31.99 -3.03 23.42
CA LEU A 320 33.08 -3.98 23.57
C LEU A 320 32.76 -5.28 22.81
N HIS A 321 33.73 -5.75 22.04
CA HIS A 321 33.73 -7.04 21.37
C HIS A 321 34.90 -7.87 21.89
N LEU A 322 34.61 -9.06 22.41
CA LEU A 322 35.60 -10.08 22.76
C LEU A 322 35.63 -11.11 21.64
N PHE A 323 36.79 -11.30 21.04
CA PHE A 323 36.93 -12.16 19.87
C PHE A 323 37.26 -13.59 20.27
N GLU A 324 36.71 -14.53 19.49
CA GLU A 324 37.21 -15.89 19.41
C GLU A 324 38.44 -15.94 18.48
N GLU A 325 39.17 -17.04 18.49
CA GLU A 325 40.33 -17.25 17.63
C GLU A 325 39.92 -17.19 16.14
N VAL A 326 40.81 -16.61 15.31
CA VAL A 326 40.55 -16.49 13.87
C VAL A 326 40.48 -17.87 13.22
N ASP A 327 39.43 -18.10 12.43
CA ASP A 327 39.29 -19.31 11.62
C ASP A 327 40.17 -19.22 10.36
N ASN A 328 41.42 -19.67 10.51
CA ASN A 328 42.40 -19.74 9.43
C ASN A 328 42.19 -20.93 8.46
N SER A 329 41.08 -21.67 8.56
CA SER A 329 40.80 -22.78 7.63
C SER A 329 40.19 -22.32 6.31
N ARG A 330 39.80 -21.04 6.21
CA ARG A 330 39.18 -20.45 5.03
C ARG A 330 40.21 -20.32 3.90
N PRO A 331 39.93 -20.83 2.69
CA PRO A 331 40.83 -20.64 1.55
C PRO A 331 40.83 -19.16 1.14
N ASP A 332 41.99 -18.67 0.73
CA ASP A 332 42.10 -17.33 0.14
C ASP A 332 41.21 -17.23 -1.11
N ALA A 333 40.43 -16.16 -1.21
CA ALA A 333 39.79 -15.78 -2.46
C ALA A 333 40.84 -15.25 -3.46
N ALA A 334 40.51 -15.14 -4.74
CA ALA A 334 41.43 -14.74 -5.79
C ALA A 334 42.13 -13.39 -5.52
N GLY A 335 43.31 -13.41 -4.88
CA GLY A 335 44.07 -12.21 -4.52
C GLY A 335 43.67 -11.52 -3.21
N VAL A 336 42.82 -12.15 -2.37
CA VAL A 336 42.41 -11.64 -1.05
C VAL A 336 42.83 -12.64 0.03
N SER A 337 43.68 -12.20 0.96
CA SER A 337 44.11 -13.08 2.06
C SER A 337 43.09 -13.07 3.20
N HIS A 338 42.69 -14.26 3.66
CA HIS A 338 41.82 -14.44 4.84
C HIS A 338 42.57 -15.03 6.05
N TYR A 339 43.89 -15.15 5.94
CA TYR A 339 44.76 -15.73 6.95
C TYR A 339 45.40 -14.65 7.85
N GLU A 340 45.40 -14.89 9.17
CA GLU A 340 46.13 -14.06 10.14
C GLU A 340 46.93 -14.92 11.13
N PRO A 341 48.28 -14.78 11.19
CA PRO A 341 49.09 -15.50 12.15
C PRO A 341 48.84 -15.02 13.60
N ALA A 342 48.99 -15.93 14.55
CA ALA A 342 48.58 -15.75 15.95
C ALA A 342 49.16 -14.48 16.62
N GLU A 343 50.40 -14.11 16.30
CA GLU A 343 51.08 -12.91 16.82
C GLU A 343 50.46 -11.59 16.34
N LYS A 344 49.75 -11.62 15.20
CA LYS A 344 49.06 -10.47 14.62
C LYS A 344 47.60 -10.39 15.05
N GLN A 345 47.00 -11.49 15.51
CA GLN A 345 45.59 -11.52 15.89
C GLN A 345 45.23 -10.59 17.06
N TYR A 346 44.09 -9.92 16.93
CA TYR A 346 43.46 -9.17 18.02
C TYR A 346 42.55 -10.08 18.85
N HIS A 347 42.43 -9.78 20.13
CA HIS A 347 41.66 -10.58 21.09
C HIS A 347 40.38 -9.87 21.54
N ALA A 348 40.31 -8.55 21.34
CA ALA A 348 39.13 -7.75 21.54
C ALA A 348 39.20 -6.48 20.69
N ALA A 349 38.06 -5.83 20.51
CA ALA A 349 37.94 -4.49 19.98
C ALA A 349 36.94 -3.69 20.82
N TYR A 350 37.11 -2.38 20.91
CA TYR A 350 36.04 -1.52 21.42
C TYR A 350 35.85 -0.25 20.59
N GLU A 351 34.60 0.13 20.42
CA GLU A 351 34.15 1.40 19.85
C GLU A 351 33.99 2.39 20.99
N ILE A 352 34.58 3.58 20.87
CA ILE A 352 34.41 4.66 21.84
C ILE A 352 34.17 6.00 21.14
N ALA A 353 33.21 6.77 21.66
CA ALA A 353 32.83 8.07 21.08
C ALA A 353 32.73 9.19 22.12
N PHE A 354 33.06 10.41 21.69
CA PHE A 354 33.02 11.64 22.49
C PHE A 354 32.33 12.76 21.72
N ALA A 355 31.67 13.68 22.44
CA ALA A 355 30.99 14.80 21.80
C ALA A 355 31.95 15.74 21.04
N ASN A 356 33.17 15.89 21.53
CA ASN A 356 34.21 16.74 20.97
C ASN A 356 35.58 16.42 21.62
N HIS A 357 36.64 17.08 21.16
CA HIS A 357 38.01 16.84 21.64
C HIS A 357 38.16 17.18 23.13
N LEU A 358 37.42 18.17 23.64
CA LEU A 358 37.48 18.55 25.05
C LEU A 358 36.91 17.46 25.96
N GLU A 359 35.77 16.87 25.61
CA GLU A 359 35.20 15.74 26.37
C GLU A 359 36.10 14.51 26.33
N ARG A 360 36.77 14.26 25.20
CA ARG A 360 37.79 13.20 25.10
C ARG A 360 38.95 13.42 26.08
N GLU A 361 39.54 14.62 26.10
CA GLU A 361 40.63 14.92 27.03
C GLU A 361 40.18 14.89 28.49
N LYS A 362 38.95 15.35 28.79
CA LYS A 362 38.37 15.25 30.14
C LYS A 362 38.27 13.81 30.60
N PHE A 363 37.77 12.91 29.74
CA PHE A 363 37.70 11.49 30.04
C PHE A 363 39.07 10.90 30.31
N PHE A 364 40.06 11.17 29.46
CA PHE A 364 41.42 10.64 29.66
C PHE A 364 42.12 11.19 30.92
N ALA A 365 41.75 12.39 31.38
CA ALA A 365 42.23 12.94 32.64
C ALA A 365 41.41 12.48 33.87
N SER A 366 40.34 11.71 33.68
CA SER A 366 39.35 11.40 34.72
C SER A 366 39.78 10.27 35.65
N SER A 367 39.21 10.25 36.86
CA SER A 367 39.40 9.17 37.84
C SER A 367 38.93 7.82 37.32
N GLU A 368 37.88 7.82 36.51
CA GLU A 368 37.28 6.62 35.91
C GLU A 368 38.28 5.95 34.95
N TYR A 369 38.89 6.73 34.04
CA TYR A 369 39.89 6.21 33.11
C TYR A 369 41.16 5.73 33.83
N LEU A 370 41.70 6.54 34.76
CA LEU A 370 42.89 6.16 35.55
C LEU A 370 42.65 4.86 36.35
N THR A 371 41.44 4.67 36.87
CA THR A 371 41.05 3.44 37.56
C THR A 371 40.90 2.28 36.58
N ALA A 372 40.31 2.51 35.41
CA ALA A 372 40.14 1.49 34.37
C ALA A 372 41.49 0.93 33.93
N ILE A 373 42.51 1.77 33.74
CA ILE A 373 43.81 1.35 33.19
C ILE A 373 44.83 0.90 34.23
N LYS A 374 44.55 1.02 35.54
CA LYS A 374 45.52 0.80 36.62
C LYS A 374 46.29 -0.52 36.51
N ASP A 375 45.59 -1.59 36.13
CA ASP A 375 46.13 -2.94 36.01
C ASP A 375 46.22 -3.43 34.55
N ALA A 376 46.04 -2.53 33.57
CA ALA A 376 45.94 -2.88 32.15
C ALA A 376 47.12 -3.71 31.65
N ALA A 377 48.35 -3.35 32.01
CA ALA A 377 49.57 -4.04 31.54
C ALA A 377 49.67 -5.52 31.98
N LYS A 378 48.88 -5.95 32.99
CA LYS A 378 48.81 -7.37 33.38
C LYS A 378 48.04 -8.21 32.36
N TYR A 379 47.11 -7.60 31.63
CA TYR A 379 46.13 -8.29 30.80
C TYR A 379 46.22 -7.89 29.32
N ILE A 380 46.61 -6.65 29.03
CA ILE A 380 46.70 -6.07 27.69
C ILE A 380 48.17 -5.91 27.31
N LYS A 381 48.54 -6.45 26.15
CA LYS A 381 49.86 -6.24 25.53
C LYS A 381 49.91 -4.90 24.81
N GLN A 382 48.88 -4.62 24.00
CA GLN A 382 48.88 -3.53 23.04
C GLN A 382 47.45 -3.08 22.76
N ILE A 383 47.29 -1.77 22.54
CA ILE A 383 46.08 -1.15 21.98
C ILE A 383 46.44 -0.36 20.73
N GLN A 384 45.57 -0.37 19.73
CA GLN A 384 45.74 0.39 18.49
C GLN A 384 44.45 1.11 18.11
N PRO A 385 44.39 2.45 18.22
CA PRO A 385 43.20 3.23 17.89
C PRO A 385 43.16 3.58 16.40
N PHE A 386 42.00 3.40 15.78
CA PHE A 386 41.70 3.75 14.39
C PHE A 386 40.55 4.77 14.36
N PRO A 387 40.80 6.05 14.00
CA PRO A 387 39.75 7.06 13.88
C PRO A 387 38.70 6.68 12.85
N GLU A 388 37.42 6.84 13.18
CA GLU A 388 36.34 6.69 12.21
C GLU A 388 36.26 7.96 11.34
N ARG A 389 36.32 7.79 10.02
CA ARG A 389 36.09 8.85 9.03
C ARG A 389 34.60 9.00 8.74
N THR A 390 33.94 7.89 8.41
CA THR A 390 32.52 7.82 8.08
C THR A 390 31.94 6.45 8.44
N ALA A 391 30.64 6.38 8.68
CA ALA A 391 29.92 5.14 8.96
C ALA A 391 28.67 5.00 8.08
N TYR A 392 28.42 3.79 7.60
CA TYR A 392 27.27 3.46 6.76
C TYR A 392 26.58 2.21 7.29
N THR A 393 25.27 2.30 7.54
CA THR A 393 24.45 1.18 7.99
C THR A 393 23.62 0.65 6.84
N PHE A 394 23.73 -0.65 6.55
CA PHE A 394 23.02 -1.30 5.46
C PHE A 394 21.90 -2.24 5.92
N VAL A 395 22.02 -2.79 7.14
CA VAL A 395 20.96 -3.56 7.80
C VAL A 395 20.81 -3.04 9.22
N TYR A 396 19.59 -2.84 9.68
CA TYR A 396 19.27 -2.38 11.04
C TYR A 396 17.94 -2.97 11.53
N ASP A 397 17.89 -3.45 12.77
CA ASP A 397 16.74 -4.19 13.36
C ASP A 397 16.18 -5.31 12.46
N GLY A 398 17.08 -6.04 11.79
CA GLY A 398 16.75 -7.14 10.88
C GLY A 398 16.17 -6.71 9.53
N GLN A 399 16.22 -5.42 9.19
CA GLN A 399 15.70 -4.87 7.94
C GLN A 399 16.79 -4.13 7.16
N MET A 400 16.79 -4.23 5.83
CA MET A 400 17.70 -3.41 5.00
C MET A 400 17.35 -1.92 5.12
N THR A 401 18.35 -1.10 5.43
CA THR A 401 18.21 0.36 5.38
C THR A 401 18.07 0.83 3.93
N LEU A 402 17.80 2.13 3.73
CA LEU A 402 17.79 2.71 2.39
C LEU A 402 19.14 2.54 1.66
N ALA A 403 20.25 2.61 2.41
CA ALA A 403 21.59 2.35 1.87
C ALA A 403 21.77 0.87 1.49
N GLY A 404 21.26 -0.07 2.32
CA GLY A 404 21.16 -1.50 2.00
C GLY A 404 20.47 -1.78 0.67
N GLN A 405 19.34 -1.12 0.44
CA GLN A 405 18.53 -1.33 -0.76
C GLN A 405 19.20 -0.80 -2.04
N ARG A 406 19.89 0.35 -1.99
CA ARG A 406 20.25 1.12 -3.21
C ARG A 406 21.67 1.68 -3.32
N SER A 407 22.49 1.62 -2.26
CA SER A 407 23.77 2.34 -2.03
C SER A 407 23.65 3.52 -1.06
N ALA A 408 24.75 3.81 -0.35
CA ALA A 408 24.85 4.94 0.58
C ALA A 408 24.65 6.30 -0.12
N LYS A 409 25.24 6.47 -1.31
CA LYS A 409 25.14 7.69 -2.11
C LYS A 409 23.73 7.91 -2.64
N VAL A 410 23.07 6.88 -3.15
CA VAL A 410 21.68 6.98 -3.61
C VAL A 410 20.74 7.26 -2.43
N ALA A 411 20.95 6.59 -1.28
CA ALA A 411 20.19 6.87 -0.07
C ALA A 411 20.34 8.34 0.38
N SER A 412 21.57 8.88 0.34
CA SER A 412 21.83 10.28 0.64
C SER A 412 21.13 11.22 -0.35
N LEU A 413 21.14 10.91 -1.66
CA LEU A 413 20.42 11.72 -2.66
C LEU A 413 18.91 11.74 -2.41
N ILE A 414 18.32 10.58 -2.11
CA ILE A 414 16.89 10.46 -1.78
C ILE A 414 16.57 11.30 -0.54
N GLN A 415 17.37 11.20 0.52
CA GLN A 415 17.19 11.97 1.75
C GLN A 415 17.35 13.48 1.50
N ARG A 416 18.39 13.89 0.76
CA ARG A 416 18.70 15.31 0.50
C ARG A 416 17.64 16.00 -0.37
N VAL A 417 17.09 15.30 -1.36
CA VAL A 417 16.05 15.84 -2.24
C VAL A 417 14.64 15.61 -1.67
N GLY A 418 14.51 14.80 -0.61
CA GLY A 418 13.22 14.44 -0.03
C GLY A 418 12.38 13.56 -0.98
N ALA A 419 13.01 12.68 -1.75
CA ALA A 419 12.38 11.85 -2.78
C ALA A 419 11.54 10.71 -2.18
N ASN A 420 10.48 11.06 -1.46
CA ASN A 420 9.65 10.15 -0.67
C ASN A 420 8.89 9.11 -1.53
N ASN A 421 8.74 9.35 -2.83
CA ASN A 421 8.25 8.36 -3.78
C ASN A 421 9.18 7.13 -3.88
N GLN A 422 10.50 7.32 -3.73
CA GLN A 422 11.48 6.22 -3.76
C GLN A 422 11.37 5.25 -2.58
N LEU A 423 10.62 5.63 -1.54
CA LEU A 423 10.32 4.83 -0.36
C LEU A 423 8.94 4.16 -0.40
N GLN A 424 8.20 4.28 -1.51
CA GLN A 424 6.93 3.58 -1.69
C GLN A 424 7.18 2.09 -1.88
N GLU A 425 6.31 1.26 -1.30
CA GLU A 425 6.42 -0.21 -1.32
C GLU A 425 6.58 -0.76 -2.74
N GLY A 426 5.85 -0.23 -3.72
CA GLY A 426 5.97 -0.63 -5.12
C GLY A 426 7.34 -0.35 -5.76
N ILE A 427 8.10 0.67 -5.32
CA ILE A 427 9.46 0.90 -5.82
C ILE A 427 10.48 0.12 -4.98
N VAL A 428 10.25 -0.01 -3.67
CA VAL A 428 11.10 -0.80 -2.77
C VAL A 428 11.08 -2.29 -3.15
N SER A 429 9.92 -2.82 -3.54
CA SER A 429 9.77 -4.21 -3.99
C SER A 429 10.55 -4.48 -5.28
N LEU A 430 10.52 -3.54 -6.24
CA LEU A 430 11.32 -3.61 -7.47
C LEU A 430 12.84 -3.66 -7.22
N MET A 431 13.33 -2.99 -6.17
CA MET A 431 14.76 -2.98 -5.83
C MET A 431 15.20 -4.17 -4.97
N SER A 432 14.27 -4.75 -4.23
CA SER A 432 14.59 -5.74 -3.20
C SER A 432 14.43 -7.17 -3.69
N ASN A 433 13.67 -7.44 -4.77
CA ASN A 433 13.32 -8.81 -5.21
C ASN A 433 12.93 -9.76 -4.06
N TYR A 434 12.47 -9.19 -2.94
CA TYR A 434 11.79 -9.91 -1.88
C TYR A 434 10.35 -10.08 -2.32
N ALA A 435 10.13 -10.88 -3.36
CA ALA A 435 9.02 -11.80 -3.26
C ALA A 435 9.39 -12.67 -2.06
N SER A 436 8.70 -12.49 -0.93
CA SER A 436 8.93 -13.29 0.25
C SER A 436 8.88 -14.77 -0.15
N GLU A 437 10.01 -15.46 -0.18
CA GLU A 437 10.05 -16.92 -0.10
C GLU A 437 9.55 -17.32 1.29
N LYS A 438 8.23 -17.24 1.50
CA LYS A 438 7.52 -18.07 2.46
C LYS A 438 7.22 -19.42 1.77
N THR A 439 8.24 -20.12 1.28
CA THR A 439 8.03 -21.40 0.58
C THR A 439 8.40 -22.58 1.46
N GLY A 440 7.70 -22.71 2.59
CA GLY A 440 7.45 -24.02 3.21
C GLY A 440 6.17 -24.68 2.69
N SER A 441 5.27 -23.92 2.06
CA SER A 441 3.99 -24.43 1.56
C SER A 441 3.87 -24.29 0.04
N LEU A 442 3.27 -25.30 -0.60
CA LEU A 442 2.92 -25.28 -2.02
C LEU A 442 1.76 -24.31 -2.34
N GLY A 443 1.25 -23.55 -1.35
CA GLY A 443 0.08 -22.69 -1.49
C GLY A 443 0.22 -21.60 -2.55
N HIS A 444 1.44 -21.11 -2.82
CA HIS A 444 1.71 -20.09 -3.85
C HIS A 444 1.54 -20.60 -5.28
N TYR A 445 1.51 -21.92 -5.49
CA TYR A 445 1.12 -22.53 -6.77
C TYR A 445 -0.40 -22.71 -6.90
N LEU A 446 -1.16 -22.46 -5.83
CA LEU A 446 -2.59 -22.69 -5.79
C LEU A 446 -3.37 -21.40 -5.97
N GLN A 447 -4.43 -21.50 -6.76
CA GLN A 447 -5.44 -20.47 -6.97
C GLN A 447 -6.69 -20.74 -6.11
N GLY A 448 -6.52 -21.29 -4.91
CA GLY A 448 -7.64 -21.76 -4.10
C GLY A 448 -8.25 -23.08 -4.60
N LEU A 449 -9.47 -23.37 -4.11
CA LEU A 449 -10.20 -24.61 -4.40
C LEU A 449 -11.10 -24.43 -5.62
N GLN A 450 -10.86 -25.20 -6.69
CA GLN A 450 -11.67 -25.13 -7.91
C GLN A 450 -13.03 -25.82 -7.75
N HIS A 451 -13.05 -27.07 -7.24
CA HIS A 451 -14.27 -27.86 -7.07
C HIS A 451 -14.16 -28.90 -5.94
N VAL A 452 -15.30 -29.44 -5.51
CA VAL A 452 -15.41 -30.57 -4.59
C VAL A 452 -16.21 -31.69 -5.25
N GLY A 453 -15.65 -32.90 -5.31
CA GLY A 453 -16.28 -34.08 -5.88
C GLY A 453 -17.10 -34.89 -4.89
N ILE A 454 -18.30 -35.32 -5.30
CA ILE A 454 -19.14 -36.28 -4.58
C ILE A 454 -19.60 -37.39 -5.51
N THR A 455 -19.52 -38.63 -5.03
CA THR A 455 -20.04 -39.78 -5.76
C THR A 455 -21.54 -39.92 -5.55
N VAL A 456 -22.30 -40.02 -6.63
CA VAL A 456 -23.76 -40.12 -6.62
C VAL A 456 -24.25 -41.46 -7.13
N SER A 457 -25.35 -41.93 -6.55
CA SER A 457 -26.01 -43.19 -6.93
C SER A 457 -27.07 -43.02 -8.01
N ASP A 458 -27.57 -41.80 -8.17
CA ASP A 458 -28.60 -41.43 -9.16
C ASP A 458 -28.27 -40.03 -9.67
N MET A 459 -27.63 -39.98 -10.84
CA MET A 459 -27.23 -38.72 -11.48
C MET A 459 -28.43 -37.84 -11.82
N THR A 460 -29.59 -38.43 -12.15
CA THR A 460 -30.79 -37.65 -12.51
C THR A 460 -31.32 -36.89 -11.29
N LYS A 461 -31.48 -37.58 -10.15
CA LYS A 461 -31.94 -36.94 -8.92
C LYS A 461 -30.92 -35.97 -8.34
N ALA A 462 -29.63 -36.27 -8.49
CA ALA A 462 -28.58 -35.36 -8.06
C ALA A 462 -28.62 -34.05 -8.86
N LEU A 463 -28.74 -34.13 -10.20
CA LEU A 463 -28.88 -32.95 -11.04
C LEU A 463 -30.13 -32.14 -10.68
N GLU A 464 -31.27 -32.80 -10.50
CA GLU A 464 -32.49 -32.11 -10.07
C GLU A 464 -32.30 -31.39 -8.72
N PHE A 465 -31.65 -32.02 -7.75
CA PHE A 465 -31.37 -31.38 -6.47
C PHE A 465 -30.41 -30.18 -6.61
N TYR A 466 -29.22 -30.38 -7.18
CA TYR A 466 -28.19 -29.35 -7.22
C TYR A 466 -28.50 -28.19 -8.17
N ILE A 467 -29.26 -28.44 -9.25
CA ILE A 467 -29.63 -27.41 -10.23
C ILE A 467 -30.99 -26.82 -9.90
N GLU A 468 -32.03 -27.65 -9.78
CA GLU A 468 -33.42 -27.15 -9.70
C GLU A 468 -33.82 -26.76 -8.27
N VAL A 469 -33.33 -27.48 -7.24
CA VAL A 469 -33.65 -27.15 -5.84
C VAL A 469 -32.70 -26.08 -5.30
N LEU A 470 -31.39 -26.26 -5.46
CA LEU A 470 -30.38 -25.35 -4.92
C LEU A 470 -30.01 -24.20 -5.87
N GLY A 471 -30.43 -24.25 -7.13
CA GLY A 471 -30.23 -23.17 -8.10
C GLY A 471 -28.85 -23.13 -8.77
N GLY A 472 -28.04 -24.19 -8.63
CA GLY A 472 -26.73 -24.28 -9.27
C GLY A 472 -26.81 -24.30 -10.80
N LYS A 473 -25.70 -24.01 -11.48
CA LYS A 473 -25.62 -24.02 -12.94
C LYS A 473 -24.62 -25.06 -13.43
N LEU A 474 -25.05 -25.91 -14.36
CA LEU A 474 -24.15 -26.86 -15.01
C LEU A 474 -23.08 -26.09 -15.81
N ALA A 475 -21.82 -26.23 -15.40
CA ALA A 475 -20.68 -25.61 -16.05
C ALA A 475 -20.14 -26.48 -17.18
N ILE A 476 -19.89 -27.76 -16.90
CA ILE A 476 -19.41 -28.75 -17.87
C ILE A 476 -19.78 -30.15 -17.42
N GLY A 477 -19.95 -31.07 -18.37
CA GLY A 477 -20.26 -32.47 -18.10
C GLY A 477 -19.93 -33.39 -19.27
N GLY A 478 -19.75 -34.67 -18.98
CA GLY A 478 -19.54 -35.71 -19.98
C GLY A 478 -19.94 -37.09 -19.47
N ASP A 479 -20.21 -37.99 -20.39
CA ASP A 479 -20.65 -39.36 -20.11
C ASP A 479 -19.68 -40.35 -20.78
N GLY A 480 -19.52 -41.53 -20.18
CA GLY A 480 -18.82 -42.64 -20.80
C GLY A 480 -17.30 -42.51 -20.79
N PHE A 481 -16.72 -41.84 -19.79
CA PHE A 481 -15.28 -41.76 -19.64
C PHE A 481 -14.69 -43.13 -19.30
N ILE A 482 -13.83 -43.62 -20.19
CA ILE A 482 -13.16 -44.93 -20.15
C ILE A 482 -11.71 -44.78 -20.63
N GLY A 483 -10.87 -45.78 -20.38
CA GLY A 483 -9.48 -45.83 -20.87
C GLY A 483 -8.46 -46.12 -19.78
N ASP A 484 -7.38 -46.82 -20.14
CA ASP A 484 -6.29 -47.16 -19.22
C ASP A 484 -5.63 -45.92 -18.60
N GLU A 485 -5.45 -44.84 -19.35
CA GLU A 485 -4.86 -43.59 -18.85
C GLU A 485 -5.70 -42.99 -17.73
N LEU A 486 -7.02 -42.90 -17.92
CA LEU A 486 -7.95 -42.35 -16.94
C LEU A 486 -8.11 -43.28 -15.73
N HIS A 487 -8.22 -44.58 -15.97
CA HIS A 487 -8.30 -45.57 -14.88
C HIS A 487 -7.06 -45.50 -13.99
N ASN A 488 -5.86 -45.46 -14.60
CA ASN A 488 -4.62 -45.36 -13.85
C ASN A 488 -4.52 -44.02 -13.11
N LEU A 489 -4.96 -42.91 -13.72
CA LEU A 489 -4.96 -41.60 -13.07
C LEU A 489 -5.79 -41.58 -11.78
N LEU A 490 -6.96 -42.22 -11.79
CA LEU A 490 -7.90 -42.17 -10.66
C LEU A 490 -7.67 -43.25 -9.61
N PHE A 491 -7.21 -44.46 -10.00
CA PHE A 491 -7.27 -45.65 -9.14
C PHE A 491 -5.97 -46.44 -9.01
N GLN A 492 -4.87 -46.04 -9.65
CA GLN A 492 -3.64 -46.85 -9.68
C GLN A 492 -3.13 -47.24 -8.28
N LYS A 493 -3.26 -46.34 -7.30
CA LYS A 493 -2.83 -46.62 -5.93
C LYS A 493 -3.64 -47.78 -5.32
N GLU A 494 -4.96 -47.71 -5.41
CA GLU A 494 -5.88 -48.73 -4.86
C GLU A 494 -5.77 -50.06 -5.65
N ASP A 495 -5.54 -50.00 -6.96
CA ASP A 495 -5.22 -51.17 -7.79
C ASP A 495 -3.97 -51.91 -7.25
N LEU A 496 -2.87 -51.18 -7.05
CA LEU A 496 -1.62 -51.74 -6.52
C LEU A 496 -1.80 -52.29 -5.10
N GLU A 497 -2.58 -51.62 -4.25
CA GLU A 497 -2.90 -52.08 -2.90
C GLU A 497 -3.71 -53.38 -2.92
N ALA A 498 -4.74 -53.46 -3.78
CA ALA A 498 -5.56 -54.65 -3.96
C ALA A 498 -4.73 -55.83 -4.47
N TRP A 499 -3.89 -55.62 -5.48
CA TRP A 499 -3.00 -56.65 -6.03
C TRP A 499 -1.97 -57.12 -5.01
N LYS A 500 -1.39 -56.20 -4.23
CA LYS A 500 -0.47 -56.54 -3.13
C LYS A 500 -1.15 -57.39 -2.06
N GLN A 501 -2.43 -57.14 -1.79
CA GLN A 501 -3.23 -57.89 -0.82
C GLN A 501 -3.89 -59.16 -1.40
N GLY A 502 -3.82 -59.35 -2.72
CA GLY A 502 -4.47 -60.46 -3.42
C GLY A 502 -6.01 -60.40 -3.37
N ILE A 503 -6.57 -59.20 -3.21
CA ILE A 503 -8.03 -58.97 -3.15
C ILE A 503 -8.52 -58.32 -4.45
N ASN A 504 -9.83 -58.37 -4.69
CA ASN A 504 -10.44 -57.73 -5.85
C ASN A 504 -10.41 -56.19 -5.68
N PRO A 505 -9.87 -55.40 -6.64
CA PRO A 505 -9.87 -53.93 -6.58
C PRO A 505 -11.24 -53.31 -6.33
N LYS A 506 -12.31 -53.94 -6.80
CA LYS A 506 -13.69 -53.50 -6.57
C LYS A 506 -14.08 -53.45 -5.08
N SER A 507 -13.44 -54.26 -4.23
CA SER A 507 -13.63 -54.19 -2.77
C SER A 507 -13.02 -52.95 -2.11
N LEU A 508 -12.13 -52.25 -2.81
CA LEU A 508 -11.57 -50.95 -2.42
C LEU A 508 -12.27 -49.77 -3.14
N GLY A 509 -13.35 -50.04 -3.87
CA GLY A 509 -14.09 -49.02 -4.62
C GLY A 509 -13.53 -48.69 -6.00
N VAL A 510 -12.67 -49.55 -6.57
CA VAL A 510 -12.11 -49.36 -7.93
C VAL A 510 -13.04 -49.97 -8.98
N PRO A 511 -13.61 -49.19 -9.91
CA PRO A 511 -14.41 -49.67 -11.02
C PRO A 511 -13.57 -50.08 -12.23
N ASP A 512 -14.05 -51.03 -13.05
CA ASP A 512 -13.41 -51.45 -14.29
C ASP A 512 -13.86 -50.59 -15.50
N ILE A 513 -13.22 -49.43 -15.62
CA ILE A 513 -13.44 -48.47 -16.73
C ILE A 513 -12.36 -48.54 -17.82
N ARG A 514 -11.52 -49.59 -17.87
CA ARG A 514 -10.31 -49.62 -18.74
C ARG A 514 -10.64 -49.64 -20.23
N ASP A 515 -11.55 -50.52 -20.63
CA ASP A 515 -11.94 -50.69 -22.05
C ASP A 515 -13.43 -50.39 -22.30
N GLY A 516 -14.17 -50.02 -21.25
CA GLY A 516 -15.61 -49.76 -21.32
C GLY A 516 -16.47 -51.01 -21.53
N SER A 517 -15.91 -52.21 -21.33
CA SER A 517 -16.67 -53.47 -21.42
C SER A 517 -17.62 -53.67 -20.24
N GLN A 518 -17.23 -53.22 -19.05
CA GLN A 518 -18.00 -53.41 -17.81
C GLN A 518 -18.60 -52.11 -17.28
N GLU A 519 -17.76 -51.12 -16.98
CA GLU A 519 -18.18 -49.92 -16.23
C GLU A 519 -17.70 -48.64 -16.93
N ALA A 520 -18.38 -47.54 -16.65
CA ALA A 520 -18.07 -46.22 -17.20
C ALA A 520 -18.27 -45.13 -16.15
N LEU A 521 -17.49 -44.05 -16.28
CA LEU A 521 -17.60 -42.86 -15.45
C LEU A 521 -18.35 -41.74 -16.18
N ASP A 522 -19.33 -41.15 -15.52
CA ASP A 522 -20.02 -39.92 -15.94
C ASP A 522 -19.76 -38.80 -14.91
N VAL A 523 -19.56 -37.55 -15.38
CA VAL A 523 -19.17 -36.41 -14.52
C VAL A 523 -20.00 -35.16 -14.83
N ARG A 524 -20.38 -34.38 -13.80
CA ARG A 524 -21.07 -33.08 -13.93
C ARG A 524 -20.52 -32.04 -12.95
N PHE A 525 -20.10 -30.88 -13.43
CA PHE A 525 -19.65 -29.77 -12.58
C PHE A 525 -20.76 -28.72 -12.45
N ILE A 526 -21.24 -28.48 -11.23
CA ILE A 526 -22.31 -27.53 -10.91
C ILE A 526 -21.74 -26.33 -10.17
N SER A 527 -21.78 -25.15 -10.78
CA SER A 527 -21.29 -23.91 -10.19
C SER A 527 -22.35 -23.21 -9.34
N PHE A 528 -21.92 -22.69 -8.19
CA PHE A 528 -22.68 -21.78 -7.33
C PHE A 528 -22.08 -20.37 -7.31
N GLY A 529 -21.24 -20.04 -8.29
CA GLY A 529 -20.59 -18.74 -8.46
C GLY A 529 -19.25 -18.62 -7.73
N ASN A 530 -19.13 -19.17 -6.52
CA ASN A 530 -17.90 -19.14 -5.70
C ASN A 530 -17.06 -20.42 -5.80
N THR A 531 -17.69 -21.59 -5.94
CA THR A 531 -17.05 -22.89 -6.12
C THR A 531 -17.95 -23.81 -6.96
N CYS A 532 -17.42 -24.97 -7.36
CA CYS A 532 -18.16 -25.99 -8.11
C CYS A 532 -18.31 -27.28 -7.31
N VAL A 533 -19.47 -27.93 -7.42
CA VAL A 533 -19.69 -29.30 -6.95
C VAL A 533 -19.59 -30.23 -8.16
N GLU A 534 -18.67 -31.18 -8.13
CA GLU A 534 -18.54 -32.24 -9.13
C GLU A 534 -19.36 -33.46 -8.70
N LEU A 535 -20.29 -33.89 -9.54
CA LEU A 535 -21.05 -35.13 -9.38
C LEU A 535 -20.36 -36.24 -10.17
N ILE A 536 -19.93 -37.27 -9.48
CA ILE A 536 -19.20 -38.42 -10.02
C ILE A 536 -20.15 -39.63 -10.00
N HIS A 537 -20.38 -40.26 -11.14
CA HIS A 537 -21.30 -41.41 -11.24
C HIS A 537 -20.64 -42.55 -12.00
N PHE A 538 -20.44 -43.66 -11.30
CA PHE A 538 -19.99 -44.91 -11.90
C PHE A 538 -21.20 -45.79 -12.17
N ARG A 539 -21.33 -46.27 -13.40
CA ARG A 539 -22.43 -47.15 -13.83
C ARG A 539 -21.93 -48.28 -14.71
N ASP A 540 -22.79 -49.26 -14.94
CA ASP A 540 -22.57 -50.26 -15.98
C ASP A 540 -22.49 -49.58 -17.37
N ALA A 541 -21.43 -49.88 -18.11
CA ALA A 541 -21.15 -49.27 -19.41
C ALA A 541 -22.18 -49.66 -20.48
N GLN A 542 -22.81 -50.83 -20.34
CA GLN A 542 -23.80 -51.36 -21.28
C GLN A 542 -25.21 -50.80 -21.03
N LEU A 543 -25.41 -50.08 -19.92
CA LEU A 543 -26.68 -49.45 -19.57
C LEU A 543 -26.69 -47.95 -19.88
N THR A 544 -27.88 -47.34 -19.83
CA THR A 544 -28.05 -45.90 -20.10
C THR A 544 -27.39 -45.04 -19.00
N PRO A 545 -27.07 -43.76 -19.27
CA PRO A 545 -26.62 -42.80 -18.25
C PRO A 545 -27.58 -42.57 -17.07
N LYS A 546 -28.81 -43.09 -17.15
CA LYS A 546 -29.80 -43.08 -16.05
C LYS A 546 -29.74 -44.33 -15.16
N ALA A 547 -28.83 -45.26 -15.43
CA ALA A 547 -28.67 -46.46 -14.63
C ALA A 547 -28.28 -46.11 -13.18
N PRO A 548 -28.69 -46.93 -12.20
CA PRO A 548 -28.23 -46.74 -10.83
C PRO A 548 -26.70 -46.89 -10.76
N GLY A 549 -26.09 -46.19 -9.81
CA GLY A 549 -24.68 -46.34 -9.52
C GLY A 549 -24.33 -47.76 -9.09
N ILE A 550 -23.13 -48.22 -9.44
CA ILE A 550 -22.64 -49.58 -9.13
C ILE A 550 -22.14 -49.76 -7.70
N PHE A 551 -21.91 -48.65 -6.97
CA PHE A 551 -21.44 -48.65 -5.59
C PHE A 551 -22.57 -48.29 -4.63
N ASP A 552 -22.55 -48.93 -3.46
CA ASP A 552 -23.52 -48.67 -2.39
C ASP A 552 -23.33 -47.27 -1.78
N LYS A 553 -24.42 -46.74 -1.22
CA LYS A 553 -24.39 -45.46 -0.50
C LYS A 553 -23.56 -45.59 0.77
N ILE A 554 -22.66 -44.62 0.99
CA ILE A 554 -21.91 -44.51 2.24
C ILE A 554 -22.86 -44.14 3.39
N PRO A 555 -22.68 -44.67 4.62
CA PRO A 555 -23.50 -44.29 5.77
C PRO A 555 -23.57 -42.76 5.98
N SER A 556 -24.78 -42.24 6.13
CA SER A 556 -25.07 -40.80 6.10
C SER A 556 -24.81 -40.07 7.42
N GLY A 557 -23.78 -40.43 8.18
CA GLY A 557 -23.45 -39.82 9.47
C GLY A 557 -22.11 -39.10 9.46
N ILE A 558 -22.04 -37.89 10.04
CA ILE A 558 -20.78 -37.11 10.13
C ILE A 558 -19.68 -37.83 10.95
N GLY A 559 -20.05 -38.83 11.76
CA GLY A 559 -19.09 -39.67 12.48
C GLY A 559 -18.32 -40.68 11.62
N HIS A 560 -18.63 -40.78 10.32
CA HIS A 560 -17.92 -41.65 9.39
C HIS A 560 -16.83 -40.85 8.64
N VAL A 561 -15.61 -41.39 8.64
CA VAL A 561 -14.37 -40.71 8.19
C VAL A 561 -14.38 -40.25 6.72
N ASN A 562 -15.27 -40.81 5.88
CA ASN A 562 -15.31 -40.55 4.43
C ASN A 562 -16.68 -40.04 3.93
N ALA A 563 -17.58 -39.58 4.81
CA ALA A 563 -18.85 -39.01 4.38
C ALA A 563 -18.66 -37.55 3.92
N PRO A 564 -19.00 -37.18 2.66
CA PRO A 564 -18.83 -35.82 2.18
C PRO A 564 -19.69 -34.85 2.97
N HIS A 565 -19.10 -33.71 3.34
CA HIS A 565 -19.77 -32.61 4.03
C HIS A 565 -19.65 -31.34 3.21
N LEU A 566 -20.80 -30.87 2.71
CA LEU A 566 -20.91 -29.65 1.92
C LEU A 566 -21.65 -28.59 2.75
N SER A 567 -21.09 -27.39 2.78
CA SER A 567 -21.68 -26.27 3.50
C SER A 567 -22.03 -25.14 2.54
N PHE A 568 -23.31 -24.75 2.54
CA PHE A 568 -23.85 -23.72 1.67
C PHE A 568 -24.10 -22.44 2.46
N HIS A 569 -23.58 -21.33 1.94
CA HIS A 569 -23.79 -20.01 2.52
C HIS A 569 -25.18 -19.48 2.12
N VAL A 570 -26.07 -19.36 3.09
CA VAL A 570 -27.42 -18.80 2.92
C VAL A 570 -27.36 -17.28 3.15
N LYS A 571 -28.05 -16.50 2.30
CA LYS A 571 -28.03 -15.03 2.40
C LYS A 571 -28.50 -14.53 3.77
N ASP A 572 -27.93 -13.42 4.21
CA ASP A 572 -28.14 -12.87 5.57
C ASP A 572 -29.60 -12.51 5.89
N ASP A 573 -30.40 -12.18 4.87
CA ASP A 573 -31.81 -11.79 4.93
C ASP A 573 -32.80 -12.98 4.98
N VAL A 574 -32.29 -14.21 4.86
CA VAL A 574 -33.11 -15.43 4.90
C VAL A 574 -33.18 -15.99 6.33
N ASP A 575 -34.38 -16.34 6.81
CA ASP A 575 -34.54 -17.07 8.07
C ASP A 575 -34.22 -18.56 7.86
N LEU A 576 -33.14 -19.04 8.52
CA LEU A 576 -32.70 -20.43 8.43
C LEU A 576 -33.73 -21.45 8.92
N ASP A 577 -34.58 -21.13 9.91
CA ASP A 577 -35.61 -22.06 10.38
C ASP A 577 -36.70 -22.24 9.32
N GLN A 578 -37.06 -21.16 8.64
CA GLN A 578 -38.03 -21.20 7.53
C GLN A 578 -37.43 -21.87 6.30
N PHE A 579 -36.17 -21.57 5.98
CA PHE A 579 -35.47 -22.17 4.85
C PHE A 579 -35.35 -23.68 4.99
N ALA A 580 -35.04 -24.20 6.19
CA ALA A 580 -34.99 -25.64 6.44
C ALA A 580 -36.31 -26.34 6.07
N LYS A 581 -37.45 -25.73 6.40
CA LYS A 581 -38.78 -26.25 6.00
C LYS A 581 -39.00 -26.13 4.49
N MET A 582 -38.67 -25.00 3.89
CA MET A 582 -38.83 -24.79 2.44
C MET A 582 -38.04 -25.83 1.65
N LEU A 583 -36.82 -26.14 2.08
CA LEU A 583 -35.97 -27.16 1.47
C LEU A 583 -36.60 -28.55 1.55
N GLU A 584 -37.05 -28.99 2.74
CA GLU A 584 -37.73 -30.29 2.91
C GLU A 584 -39.02 -30.37 2.07
N ASP A 585 -39.84 -29.32 2.08
CA ASP A 585 -41.10 -29.28 1.33
C ASP A 585 -40.85 -29.32 -0.19
N GLU A 586 -39.84 -28.60 -0.69
CA GLU A 586 -39.49 -28.59 -2.12
C GLU A 586 -38.91 -29.92 -2.59
N CYS A 587 -38.03 -30.53 -1.81
CA CYS A 587 -37.51 -31.87 -2.09
C CYS A 587 -38.62 -32.91 -2.12
N LYS A 588 -39.55 -32.85 -1.16
CA LYS A 588 -40.70 -33.74 -1.10
C LYS A 588 -41.62 -33.63 -2.32
N LYS A 589 -41.89 -32.42 -2.82
CA LYS A 589 -42.70 -32.22 -4.05
C LYS A 589 -42.08 -32.92 -5.27
N ARG A 590 -40.75 -33.04 -5.29
CA ARG A 590 -39.97 -33.65 -6.37
C ARG A 590 -39.67 -35.13 -6.14
N GLY A 591 -40.23 -35.74 -5.09
CA GLY A 591 -40.00 -37.15 -4.77
C GLY A 591 -38.60 -37.46 -4.22
N ILE A 592 -37.95 -36.46 -3.62
CA ILE A 592 -36.65 -36.57 -2.93
C ILE A 592 -36.92 -36.61 -1.41
N ASP A 593 -37.52 -37.72 -0.95
CA ASP A 593 -38.04 -37.82 0.43
C ASP A 593 -36.95 -38.00 1.51
N ASN A 594 -35.69 -38.21 1.11
CA ASN A 594 -34.57 -38.48 2.01
C ASN A 594 -33.76 -37.23 2.39
N VAL A 595 -34.17 -36.05 1.92
CA VAL A 595 -33.64 -34.77 2.42
C VAL A 595 -34.34 -34.43 3.72
N VAL A 596 -33.62 -34.57 4.83
CA VAL A 596 -34.19 -34.49 6.19
C VAL A 596 -33.38 -33.54 7.05
N ALA A 597 -34.02 -32.48 7.55
CA ALA A 597 -33.42 -31.51 8.46
C ALA A 597 -33.48 -31.99 9.92
N ASN A 598 -32.35 -31.88 10.61
CA ASN A 598 -32.21 -32.25 12.02
C ASN A 598 -32.89 -31.22 12.95
N ARG A 599 -32.99 -31.55 14.24
CA ARG A 599 -33.47 -30.65 15.29
C ARG A 599 -32.47 -30.61 16.44
N ILE A 600 -32.30 -29.45 17.06
CA ILE A 600 -31.35 -29.24 18.19
C ILE A 600 -31.87 -29.76 19.54
N ILE A 601 -33.00 -30.45 19.54
CA ILE A 601 -33.64 -31.03 20.72
C ILE A 601 -33.66 -32.55 20.59
N HIS A 602 -33.74 -33.24 21.73
CA HIS A 602 -33.92 -34.68 21.73
C HIS A 602 -35.31 -35.07 21.20
N ILE A 603 -35.34 -35.98 20.23
CA ILE A 603 -36.56 -36.48 19.57
C ILE A 603 -36.40 -38.00 19.37
N ASP A 604 -37.44 -38.76 19.70
CA ASP A 604 -37.44 -40.23 19.74
C ASP A 604 -38.15 -40.88 18.54
N SER A 605 -38.79 -40.09 17.67
CA SER A 605 -39.53 -40.59 16.51
C SER A 605 -39.60 -39.59 15.35
N GLU A 606 -39.72 -40.10 14.13
CA GLU A 606 -39.86 -39.26 12.92
C GLU A 606 -41.16 -38.43 12.93
N SER A 607 -42.23 -38.94 13.53
CA SER A 607 -43.47 -38.19 13.73
C SER A 607 -43.25 -37.00 14.65
N ALA A 608 -42.55 -37.19 15.78
CA ALA A 608 -42.21 -36.10 16.68
C ALA A 608 -41.28 -35.07 16.01
N ARG A 609 -40.34 -35.50 15.14
CA ARG A 609 -39.47 -34.60 14.36
C ARG A 609 -40.27 -33.70 13.42
N LYS A 610 -41.19 -34.26 12.65
CA LYS A 610 -42.05 -33.51 11.71
C LYS A 610 -42.93 -32.48 12.41
N ASN A 611 -43.34 -32.76 13.64
CA ASN A 611 -44.20 -31.88 14.44
C ASN A 611 -43.41 -30.91 15.34
N ALA A 612 -42.08 -31.02 15.40
CA ALA A 612 -41.25 -30.14 16.23
C ALA A 612 -41.31 -28.68 15.73
N PRO A 613 -41.40 -27.69 16.63
CA PRO A 613 -41.39 -26.27 16.24
C PRO A 613 -40.17 -25.89 15.39
N LEU A 614 -40.39 -25.07 14.36
CA LEU A 614 -39.35 -24.68 13.40
C LEU A 614 -38.13 -24.03 14.03
N LYS A 615 -38.30 -23.28 15.13
CA LYS A 615 -37.22 -22.65 15.91
C LYS A 615 -36.11 -23.60 16.39
N TYR A 616 -36.34 -24.91 16.33
CA TYR A 616 -35.36 -25.93 16.69
C TYR A 616 -34.60 -26.49 15.48
N ALA A 617 -34.80 -25.94 14.28
CA ALA A 617 -34.09 -26.37 13.08
C ALA A 617 -32.66 -25.85 13.06
N LYS A 618 -32.42 -24.61 13.51
CA LYS A 618 -31.08 -24.00 13.53
C LYS A 618 -30.41 -23.96 14.91
N LEU A 619 -29.10 -23.78 14.87
CA LEU A 619 -28.23 -23.47 16.00
C LEU A 619 -27.50 -22.14 15.71
N ASP A 620 -27.46 -21.24 16.69
CA ASP A 620 -26.60 -20.05 16.68
C ASP A 620 -25.46 -20.26 17.67
N LEU A 621 -24.22 -20.33 17.16
CA LEU A 621 -23.05 -20.58 17.98
C LEU A 621 -22.59 -19.29 18.66
N ILE A 622 -22.05 -19.44 19.88
CA ILE A 622 -21.56 -18.34 20.72
C ILE A 622 -20.05 -18.50 20.99
N GLY A 623 -19.43 -17.47 21.57
CA GLY A 623 -18.01 -17.50 21.96
C GLY A 623 -17.07 -17.24 20.77
N ASP A 624 -16.15 -18.15 20.50
CA ASP A 624 -15.21 -18.02 19.37
C ASP A 624 -15.87 -18.23 18.00
N PHE A 625 -17.05 -18.87 17.98
CA PHE A 625 -17.89 -19.04 16.80
C PHE A 625 -19.09 -18.07 16.78
N ASP A 626 -19.05 -16.99 17.56
CA ASP A 626 -20.14 -16.00 17.60
C ASP A 626 -20.49 -15.48 16.19
N GLY A 627 -21.77 -15.64 15.82
CA GLY A 627 -22.27 -15.28 14.51
C GLY A 627 -22.18 -16.38 13.46
N TRP A 628 -21.78 -17.60 13.81
CA TRP A 628 -21.95 -18.77 12.95
C TRP A 628 -23.29 -19.44 13.23
N LEU A 629 -24.27 -19.22 12.34
CA LEU A 629 -25.60 -19.82 12.43
C LEU A 629 -25.72 -20.93 11.41
N LEU A 630 -26.27 -22.08 11.78
CA LEU A 630 -26.43 -23.20 10.85
C LEU A 630 -27.64 -24.08 11.14
N PHE A 631 -28.17 -24.74 10.12
CA PHE A 631 -28.90 -26.00 10.31
C PHE A 631 -28.27 -27.11 9.47
N TYR A 632 -28.61 -28.35 9.82
CA TYR A 632 -27.98 -29.54 9.27
C TYR A 632 -29.02 -30.49 8.69
N CYS A 633 -28.77 -31.03 7.51
CA CYS A 633 -29.64 -32.01 6.87
C CYS A 633 -28.87 -33.08 6.08
N LYS A 634 -29.60 -34.09 5.58
CA LYS A 634 -29.06 -35.08 4.65
C LYS A 634 -29.37 -34.69 3.21
N GLY A 635 -28.44 -34.92 2.29
CA GLY A 635 -28.67 -34.76 0.86
C GLY A 635 -29.28 -36.00 0.20
N PRO A 636 -29.67 -35.90 -1.09
CA PRO A 636 -30.30 -36.98 -1.86
C PRO A 636 -29.46 -38.28 -1.96
N ASN A 637 -28.15 -38.22 -1.82
CA ASN A 637 -27.26 -39.39 -1.86
C ASN A 637 -26.73 -39.82 -0.47
N GLY A 638 -27.17 -39.15 0.60
CA GLY A 638 -26.71 -39.42 1.97
C GLY A 638 -25.53 -38.56 2.42
N GLU A 639 -25.08 -37.65 1.57
CA GLU A 639 -24.12 -36.60 1.90
C GLU A 639 -24.62 -35.71 3.05
N GLN A 640 -23.67 -35.11 3.76
CA GLN A 640 -23.96 -34.20 4.84
C GLN A 640 -24.06 -32.79 4.31
N LEU A 641 -25.20 -32.14 4.54
CA LEU A 641 -25.43 -30.77 4.09
C LEU A 641 -25.59 -29.85 5.29
N GLU A 642 -24.73 -28.85 5.36
CA GLU A 642 -24.86 -27.71 6.24
C GLU A 642 -25.33 -26.50 5.44
N PHE A 643 -26.22 -25.72 6.02
CA PHE A 643 -26.65 -24.43 5.47
C PHE A 643 -26.42 -23.39 6.56
N ASN A 644 -25.53 -22.44 6.31
CA ASN A 644 -25.07 -21.51 7.32
C ASN A 644 -25.16 -20.04 6.91
N GLN A 645 -25.07 -19.17 7.92
CA GLN A 645 -24.83 -17.74 7.79
C GLN A 645 -23.61 -17.39 8.64
N VAL A 646 -22.72 -16.56 8.10
CA VAL A 646 -21.49 -16.12 8.78
C VAL A 646 -21.58 -14.63 9.07
N LYS A 647 -21.91 -14.31 10.33
CA LYS A 647 -22.20 -12.97 10.84
C LYS A 647 -21.20 -12.58 11.94
N ARG A 648 -21.28 -11.34 12.43
CA ARG A 648 -20.54 -10.84 13.62
C ARG A 648 -19.05 -11.22 13.61
N ARG A 649 -18.54 -11.78 14.71
CA ARG A 649 -17.14 -12.16 14.91
C ARG A 649 -16.68 -13.23 13.92
N ALA A 650 -17.52 -14.21 13.59
CA ALA A 650 -17.18 -15.22 12.60
C ALA A 650 -16.86 -14.57 11.25
N LYS A 651 -17.67 -13.61 10.79
CA LYS A 651 -17.43 -12.90 9.52
C LYS A 651 -16.07 -12.20 9.48
N GLU A 652 -15.70 -11.53 10.57
CA GLU A 652 -14.39 -10.87 10.70
C GLU A 652 -13.23 -11.87 10.59
N MET A 653 -13.35 -13.02 11.25
CA MET A 653 -12.30 -14.05 11.26
C MET A 653 -12.12 -14.70 9.89
N PHE A 654 -13.22 -15.05 9.21
CA PHE A 654 -13.16 -15.58 7.84
C PHE A 654 -12.60 -14.55 6.85
N GLY A 655 -13.00 -13.28 6.97
CA GLY A 655 -12.46 -12.18 6.15
C GLY A 655 -10.96 -11.95 6.39
N LYS A 656 -10.49 -12.07 7.63
CA LYS A 656 -9.06 -12.00 7.97
C LYS A 656 -8.27 -13.14 7.32
N ALA A 657 -8.72 -14.39 7.48
CA ALA A 657 -8.06 -15.56 6.89
C ALA A 657 -8.00 -15.48 5.36
N GLN A 658 -9.06 -15.00 4.72
CA GLN A 658 -9.11 -14.75 3.27
C GLN A 658 -8.03 -13.74 2.83
N LYS A 659 -7.92 -12.60 3.53
CA LYS A 659 -6.89 -11.59 3.23
C LYS A 659 -5.47 -12.13 3.41
N GLU A 660 -5.25 -12.91 4.47
CA GLU A 660 -3.95 -13.55 4.73
C GLU A 660 -3.59 -14.57 3.64
N TYR A 661 -4.55 -15.37 3.16
CA TYR A 661 -4.33 -16.31 2.04
C TYR A 661 -4.01 -15.58 0.74
N ASN A 662 -4.77 -14.54 0.40
CA ASN A 662 -4.55 -13.70 -0.77
C ASN A 662 -3.15 -13.10 -0.78
N LEU A 663 -2.77 -12.47 0.34
CA LEU A 663 -1.45 -11.88 0.53
C LEU A 663 -0.32 -12.92 0.43
N SER A 664 -0.49 -14.08 1.05
CA SER A 664 0.56 -15.10 1.12
C SER A 664 0.79 -15.83 -0.20
N ASN A 665 -0.23 -15.93 -1.05
CA ASN A 665 -0.18 -16.72 -2.28
C ASN A 665 -0.26 -15.86 -3.55
N GLY A 666 -0.26 -14.52 -3.45
CA GLY A 666 -0.39 -13.63 -4.60
C GLY A 666 -1.72 -13.78 -5.33
N THR A 667 -2.80 -14.04 -4.58
CA THR A 667 -4.14 -14.24 -5.13
C THR A 667 -5.09 -13.15 -4.66
N ASN A 668 -6.26 -13.06 -5.29
CA ASN A 668 -7.24 -12.02 -4.98
C ASN A 668 -8.65 -12.65 -4.96
N TYR A 669 -8.92 -13.56 -4.03
CA TYR A 669 -10.25 -14.14 -3.84
C TYR A 669 -11.11 -13.27 -2.93
N TRP A 670 -12.40 -13.16 -3.23
CA TRP A 670 -13.40 -12.46 -2.40
C TRP A 670 -14.63 -13.35 -2.23
N PHE A 671 -15.04 -13.62 -0.98
CA PHE A 671 -16.13 -14.55 -0.68
C PHE A 671 -17.24 -13.92 0.18
N TYR A 672 -16.88 -13.14 1.20
CA TYR A 672 -17.86 -12.67 2.20
C TYR A 672 -18.43 -11.26 1.96
N ASP A 673 -17.80 -10.48 1.08
CA ASP A 673 -18.14 -9.06 0.90
C ASP A 673 -18.65 -8.69 -0.51
N ASN A 674 -18.72 -9.64 -1.45
CA ASN A 674 -19.26 -9.49 -2.84
C ASN A 674 -18.79 -8.27 -3.65
N VAL A 675 -17.77 -7.55 -3.18
CA VAL A 675 -17.21 -6.35 -3.80
C VAL A 675 -15.70 -6.56 -3.84
N ALA A 676 -15.12 -6.50 -5.03
CA ALA A 676 -13.67 -6.45 -5.18
C ALA A 676 -13.14 -5.22 -4.41
N PRO A 677 -12.07 -5.34 -3.60
CA PRO A 677 -11.53 -4.17 -2.92
C PRO A 677 -11.17 -3.10 -3.94
N VAL A 678 -11.78 -1.91 -3.81
CA VAL A 678 -11.37 -0.72 -4.56
C VAL A 678 -9.98 -0.35 -4.07
N GLU A 679 -8.98 -0.33 -4.96
CA GLU A 679 -7.64 0.15 -4.62
C GLU A 679 -7.71 1.61 -4.14
N ASN A 680 -7.56 1.82 -2.83
CA ASN A 680 -7.52 3.15 -2.22
C ASN A 680 -6.10 3.74 -2.31
N ASN A 681 -5.85 4.53 -3.36
CA ASN A 681 -4.73 5.47 -3.41
C ASN A 681 -4.96 6.64 -2.45
N ASN A 682 -4.59 6.53 -1.17
CA ASN A 682 -4.56 7.68 -0.26
C ASN A 682 -3.12 8.21 -0.10
N GLY A 683 -2.91 9.48 -0.52
CA GLY A 683 -1.62 10.16 -0.55
C GLY A 683 -1.06 10.56 0.82
N LYS A 684 0.28 10.57 0.91
CA LYS A 684 1.14 10.78 2.11
C LYS A 684 0.90 12.05 2.96
N ASN A 685 -0.02 12.94 2.58
CA ASN A 685 -0.25 14.23 3.25
C ASN A 685 -1.64 14.32 3.93
N ARG A 686 -2.43 13.24 3.89
CA ARG A 686 -3.76 13.16 4.51
C ARG A 686 -3.69 12.44 5.85
N ILE A 687 -4.14 13.11 6.90
CA ILE A 687 -4.34 12.57 8.25
C ILE A 687 -5.82 12.25 8.37
N PHE A 688 -6.14 10.96 8.45
CA PHE A 688 -7.51 10.48 8.52
C PHE A 688 -7.70 9.49 9.67
N ASN A 689 -8.68 9.74 10.54
CA ASN A 689 -9.15 8.77 11.53
C ASN A 689 -10.65 8.95 11.78
N THR A 690 -11.34 7.84 12.01
CA THR A 690 -12.77 7.83 12.28
C THR A 690 -13.11 6.84 13.40
N PHE A 691 -14.10 7.17 14.22
CA PHE A 691 -14.62 6.28 15.25
C PHE A 691 -16.11 6.51 15.48
N SER A 692 -16.83 5.43 15.76
CA SER A 692 -18.28 5.42 15.95
C SER A 692 -18.66 4.81 17.29
N ALA A 693 -19.67 5.37 17.96
CA ALA A 693 -20.26 4.77 19.14
C ALA A 693 -21.78 4.96 19.19
N ASN A 694 -22.48 3.96 19.69
CA ASN A 694 -23.92 4.05 20.01
C ASN A 694 -24.12 5.04 21.16
N VAL A 695 -25.15 5.89 21.09
CA VAL A 695 -25.52 6.86 22.12
C VAL A 695 -26.95 6.60 22.57
N ASN A 696 -27.16 6.34 23.86
CA ASN A 696 -28.46 6.10 24.46
C ASN A 696 -29.15 7.41 24.85
N ALA A 697 -29.47 8.21 23.82
CA ALA A 697 -30.20 9.45 23.96
C ALA A 697 -30.96 9.78 22.66
N PRO A 698 -32.02 10.59 22.72
CA PRO A 698 -32.70 11.11 21.53
C PRO A 698 -31.74 11.89 20.61
N VAL A 699 -31.95 11.81 19.30
CA VAL A 699 -31.19 12.54 18.27
C VAL A 699 -31.18 14.05 18.54
N GLU A 700 -32.27 14.58 19.09
CA GLU A 700 -32.44 15.99 19.46
C GLU A 700 -31.45 16.43 20.54
N LYS A 701 -31.16 15.56 21.52
CA LYS A 701 -30.20 15.85 22.61
C LYS A 701 -28.77 15.84 22.12
N ILE A 702 -28.45 14.96 21.17
CA ILE A 702 -27.15 14.95 20.49
C ILE A 702 -26.99 16.24 19.68
N TRP A 703 -28.04 16.66 18.97
CA TRP A 703 -28.04 17.90 18.20
C TRP A 703 -27.94 19.15 19.08
N GLU A 704 -28.64 19.19 20.22
CA GLU A 704 -28.56 20.26 21.21
C GLU A 704 -27.14 20.41 21.76
N ALA A 705 -26.46 19.30 22.07
CA ALA A 705 -25.06 19.31 22.51
C ALA A 705 -24.12 19.86 21.43
N TRP A 706 -24.31 19.50 20.17
CA TRP A 706 -23.54 20.03 19.04
C TRP A 706 -23.82 21.49 18.74
N LEU A 707 -25.08 21.95 18.85
CA LEU A 707 -25.43 23.36 18.73
C LEU A 707 -24.76 24.18 19.84
N ASN A 708 -24.83 23.72 21.08
CA ASN A 708 -24.17 24.39 22.20
C ASN A 708 -22.64 24.45 22.02
N GLN A 709 -22.04 23.42 21.41
CA GLN A 709 -20.61 23.43 21.06
C GLN A 709 -20.28 24.37 19.88
N ALA A 710 -21.17 24.47 18.89
CA ALA A 710 -21.00 25.33 17.72
C ALA A 710 -21.07 26.82 18.10
N TYR A 711 -22.01 27.19 18.96
CA TYR A 711 -22.29 28.57 19.38
C TYR A 711 -21.74 28.91 20.78
N SER A 712 -20.73 28.19 21.26
CA SER A 712 -20.14 28.43 22.57
C SER A 712 -19.42 29.78 22.63
N ASP A 713 -19.66 30.55 23.71
CA ASP A 713 -18.99 31.83 24.01
C ASP A 713 -17.45 31.74 24.11
N LYS A 714 -16.89 30.52 24.14
CA LYS A 714 -15.44 30.26 24.13
C LYS A 714 -14.76 30.71 22.83
N PHE A 715 -15.51 30.85 21.74
CA PHE A 715 -15.00 31.22 20.42
C PHE A 715 -15.73 32.46 19.92
N PRO A 716 -15.07 33.63 19.81
CA PRO A 716 -15.71 34.84 19.28
C PRO A 716 -16.27 34.60 17.87
N ILE A 717 -17.58 34.81 17.69
CA ILE A 717 -18.24 34.68 16.40
C ILE A 717 -17.93 35.93 15.57
N LEU A 718 -17.38 35.72 14.38
CA LEU A 718 -17.06 36.76 13.41
C LEU A 718 -18.23 37.04 12.46
N GLU A 719 -18.94 35.99 12.05
CA GLU A 719 -20.03 36.08 11.09
C GLU A 719 -21.02 34.92 11.27
N HIS A 720 -22.31 35.19 11.04
CA HIS A 720 -23.37 34.18 11.04
C HIS A 720 -23.79 33.87 9.59
N TYR A 721 -23.90 32.59 9.28
CA TYR A 721 -24.46 32.08 8.03
C TYR A 721 -25.82 31.40 8.30
N HIS A 722 -26.60 31.17 7.24
CA HIS A 722 -27.89 30.49 7.36
C HIS A 722 -27.77 29.06 7.92
N ASN A 723 -26.63 28.40 7.73
CA ASN A 723 -26.34 27.03 8.14
C ASN A 723 -25.14 26.92 9.09
N GLY A 724 -24.75 28.00 9.79
CA GLY A 724 -23.60 27.93 10.69
C GLY A 724 -22.95 29.26 11.03
N VAL A 725 -21.69 29.21 11.46
CA VAL A 725 -20.94 30.39 11.92
C VAL A 725 -19.48 30.35 11.48
N LEU A 726 -18.92 31.54 11.23
CA LEU A 726 -17.47 31.75 11.22
C LEU A 726 -17.05 32.24 12.61
N ARG A 727 -16.08 31.57 13.23
CA ARG A 727 -15.60 31.94 14.57
C ARG A 727 -14.07 31.94 14.64
N GLU A 728 -13.52 32.76 15.52
CA GLU A 728 -12.09 32.71 15.87
C GLU A 728 -11.81 31.56 16.82
N ALA A 729 -10.72 30.83 16.55
CA ALA A 729 -10.15 29.86 17.47
C ALA A 729 -8.70 30.24 17.74
N LYS A 730 -8.39 30.54 19.01
CA LYS A 730 -7.05 30.91 19.45
C LYS A 730 -6.41 29.74 20.18
N MET A 731 -5.30 29.25 19.64
CA MET A 731 -4.37 28.41 20.39
C MET A 731 -3.15 29.26 20.79
N PRO A 732 -2.44 28.92 21.87
CA PRO A 732 -1.24 29.66 22.25
C PRO A 732 -0.23 29.67 21.10
N GLY A 733 -0.08 30.80 20.39
CA GLY A 733 0.89 30.97 19.30
C GLY A 733 0.33 31.14 17.88
N MET A 734 -0.94 30.81 17.61
CA MET A 734 -1.53 30.95 16.26
C MET A 734 -3.02 31.30 16.31
N ASP A 735 -3.39 32.40 15.65
CA ASP A 735 -4.78 32.76 15.38
C ASP A 735 -5.27 31.99 14.14
N MET A 736 -6.40 31.27 14.26
CA MET A 736 -7.06 30.61 13.13
C MET A 736 -8.57 30.85 13.13
N LYS A 737 -9.20 30.62 11.98
CA LYS A 737 -10.67 30.71 11.85
C LYS A 737 -11.27 29.33 11.64
N GLN A 738 -12.45 29.11 12.17
CA GLN A 738 -13.23 27.91 11.95
C GLN A 738 -14.56 28.27 11.32
N LYS A 739 -14.88 27.64 10.18
CA LYS A 739 -16.23 27.67 9.63
C LYS A 739 -16.97 26.42 10.11
N VAL A 740 -17.91 26.61 11.02
CA VAL A 740 -18.77 25.53 11.51
C VAL A 740 -20.04 25.55 10.68
N SER A 741 -20.32 24.45 9.99
CA SER A 741 -21.54 24.24 9.20
C SER A 741 -22.35 23.12 9.82
N LEU A 742 -23.64 23.36 10.03
CA LEU A 742 -24.61 22.43 10.59
C LEU A 742 -25.58 22.07 9.47
N ASP A 743 -25.60 20.79 9.11
CA ASP A 743 -26.57 20.24 8.17
C ASP A 743 -27.40 19.20 8.90
N LYS A 744 -28.57 19.64 9.37
CA LYS A 744 -29.47 18.81 10.15
C LYS A 744 -30.09 17.68 9.31
N GLU A 745 -30.25 17.89 8.01
CA GLU A 745 -30.82 16.89 7.10
C GLU A 745 -29.80 15.80 6.76
N ALA A 746 -28.54 16.18 6.52
CA ALA A 746 -27.45 15.23 6.34
C ALA A 746 -26.97 14.61 7.67
N GLY A 747 -27.46 15.06 8.83
CA GLY A 747 -27.02 14.61 10.14
C GLY A 747 -25.56 14.96 10.44
N THR A 748 -25.03 16.04 9.85
CA THR A 748 -23.61 16.39 9.98
C THR A 748 -23.37 17.74 10.63
N LEU A 749 -22.36 17.80 11.49
CA LEU A 749 -21.70 19.03 11.89
C LEU A 749 -20.27 18.99 11.35
N THR A 750 -19.93 19.95 10.49
CA THR A 750 -18.59 20.06 9.91
C THR A 750 -17.89 21.30 10.45
N ILE A 751 -16.69 21.12 11.01
CA ILE A 751 -15.78 22.21 11.40
C ILE A 751 -14.65 22.25 10.38
N GLU A 752 -14.67 23.24 9.49
CA GLU A 752 -13.62 23.46 8.51
C GLU A 752 -12.58 24.43 9.08
N ILE A 753 -11.30 24.09 8.93
CA ILE A 753 -10.18 24.93 9.36
C ILE A 753 -9.83 25.92 8.25
N LEU A 754 -9.92 27.21 8.54
CA LEU A 754 -9.58 28.29 7.63
C LEU A 754 -8.35 29.06 8.13
N ASP A 755 -7.55 29.54 7.19
CA ASP A 755 -6.36 30.38 7.43
C ASP A 755 -5.28 29.77 8.34
N HIS A 756 -5.33 28.47 8.64
CA HIS A 756 -4.30 27.83 9.46
C HIS A 756 -3.01 27.60 8.64
N PRO A 757 -1.82 27.97 9.14
CA PRO A 757 -0.58 27.94 8.36
C PRO A 757 -0.05 26.52 8.11
N LEU A 758 -0.49 25.53 8.89
CA LEU A 758 0.03 24.17 8.84
C LEU A 758 -0.93 23.13 8.23
N PHE A 759 -2.24 23.33 8.38
CA PHE A 759 -3.26 22.33 8.02
C PHE A 759 -4.41 22.99 7.27
N THR A 760 -4.98 22.24 6.33
CA THR A 760 -6.33 22.44 5.79
C THR A 760 -7.17 21.21 6.12
N GLY A 761 -8.48 21.30 6.03
CA GLY A 761 -9.35 20.14 6.17
C GLY A 761 -10.45 20.37 7.19
N ARG A 762 -11.07 19.27 7.63
CA ARG A 762 -12.33 19.31 8.35
C ARG A 762 -12.43 18.23 9.42
N PHE A 763 -13.15 18.58 10.48
CA PHE A 763 -13.71 17.62 11.43
C PHE A 763 -15.18 17.42 11.08
N ILE A 764 -15.61 16.18 10.94
CA ILE A 764 -16.96 15.82 10.58
C ILE A 764 -17.52 14.98 11.71
N ASN A 765 -18.51 15.52 12.40
CA ASN A 765 -19.34 14.74 13.28
C ASN A 765 -20.57 14.31 12.48
N HIS A 766 -20.79 13.01 12.37
CA HIS A 766 -21.92 12.43 11.68
C HIS A 766 -22.81 11.72 12.68
N LEU A 767 -24.09 12.06 12.67
CA LEU A 767 -25.11 11.39 13.46
C LEU A 767 -25.87 10.46 12.52
N HIS A 768 -25.67 9.17 12.70
CA HIS A 768 -26.53 8.17 12.10
C HIS A 768 -27.72 8.00 13.03
N PRO A 769 -28.93 8.44 12.62
CA PRO A 769 -30.13 8.16 13.39
C PRO A 769 -30.31 6.64 13.56
N SER A 770 -31.05 6.23 14.59
CA SER A 770 -31.30 4.81 14.82
C SER A 770 -31.97 4.18 13.59
N SER A 771 -31.68 2.91 13.31
CA SER A 771 -32.14 2.18 12.12
C SER A 771 -33.65 1.93 12.06
N GLY A 772 -34.43 2.52 12.98
CA GLY A 772 -35.88 2.32 13.09
C GLY A 772 -36.29 0.95 13.65
N GLU A 773 -35.32 0.05 13.93
CA GLU A 773 -35.58 -1.25 14.55
C GLU A 773 -35.74 -1.12 16.08
N PRO A 774 -36.61 -1.92 16.74
CA PRO A 774 -36.78 -1.88 18.19
C PRO A 774 -35.46 -2.10 18.95
N GLY A 775 -35.03 -1.12 19.73
CA GLY A 775 -33.79 -1.16 20.52
C GLY A 775 -32.54 -0.62 19.81
N SER A 776 -32.66 -0.11 18.58
CA SER A 776 -31.57 0.55 17.87
C SER A 776 -31.27 1.94 18.46
N LEU A 777 -30.00 2.17 18.80
CA LEU A 777 -29.51 3.45 19.32
C LEU A 777 -28.88 4.27 18.18
N PRO A 778 -29.01 5.61 18.19
CA PRO A 778 -28.30 6.44 17.24
C PRO A 778 -26.78 6.28 17.40
N ILE A 779 -26.06 6.33 16.28
CA ILE A 779 -24.60 6.20 16.25
C ILE A 779 -24.02 7.57 15.97
N VAL A 780 -23.11 8.02 16.84
CA VAL A 780 -22.29 9.19 16.57
C VAL A 780 -20.94 8.74 16.05
N THR A 781 -20.55 9.30 14.91
CA THR A 781 -19.25 9.08 14.27
C THR A 781 -18.48 10.38 14.22
N TYR A 782 -17.28 10.40 14.77
CA TYR A 782 -16.35 11.53 14.59
C TYR A 782 -15.30 11.12 13.57
N THR A 783 -15.17 11.92 12.53
CA THR A 783 -14.15 11.77 11.48
C THR A 783 -13.28 13.01 11.48
N LEU A 784 -11.98 12.80 11.60
CA LEU A 784 -10.97 13.82 11.38
C LEU A 784 -10.33 13.58 10.03
N ASP A 785 -10.39 14.59 9.15
CA ASP A 785 -9.84 14.54 7.80
C ASP A 785 -9.05 15.82 7.53
N LEU A 786 -7.76 15.77 7.85
CA LEU A 786 -6.86 16.91 7.74
C LEU A 786 -5.82 16.65 6.66
N GLN A 787 -5.48 17.70 5.93
CA GLN A 787 -4.44 17.72 4.94
C GLN A 787 -3.33 18.66 5.42
N ALA A 788 -2.12 18.14 5.56
CA ALA A 788 -0.96 18.96 5.86
C ALA A 788 -0.65 19.86 4.65
N LYS A 789 -0.49 21.16 4.89
CA LYS A 789 -0.08 22.13 3.86
C LYS A 789 1.41 21.98 3.50
N SER A 790 2.21 21.49 4.45
CA SER A 790 3.62 21.18 4.28
C SER A 790 4.09 20.24 5.40
N ASP A 791 5.30 19.71 5.28
CA ASP A 791 5.90 18.83 6.30
C ASP A 791 6.15 19.55 7.63
N LEU A 792 6.16 20.90 7.61
CA LEU A 792 6.22 21.73 8.82
C LEU A 792 5.05 21.40 9.76
N ALA A 793 3.91 20.96 9.23
CA ALA A 793 2.73 20.65 10.01
C ALA A 793 2.92 19.47 10.99
N PHE A 794 3.82 18.54 10.66
CA PHE A 794 4.10 17.37 11.48
C PHE A 794 5.17 17.61 12.55
N THR A 795 5.92 18.70 12.43
CA THR A 795 7.10 19.00 13.26
C THR A 795 6.93 20.25 14.11
N HIS A 796 6.11 21.21 13.68
CA HIS A 796 5.82 22.44 14.43
C HIS A 796 5.11 22.15 15.76
N GLN A 797 5.46 22.89 16.81
CA GLN A 797 4.90 22.72 18.15
C GLN A 797 3.37 22.81 18.16
N ASP A 798 2.80 23.76 17.41
CA ASP A 798 1.35 23.94 17.28
C ASP A 798 0.69 22.86 16.40
N GLY A 799 1.45 22.22 15.51
CA GLY A 799 0.98 21.10 14.70
C GLY A 799 0.79 19.82 15.51
N LYS A 800 1.58 19.63 16.58
CA LYS A 800 1.47 18.47 17.48
C LYS A 800 0.08 18.35 18.11
N GLY A 801 -0.59 19.46 18.41
CA GLY A 801 -1.96 19.43 18.95
C GLY A 801 -2.97 18.79 17.99
N PHE A 802 -2.85 19.07 16.69
CA PHE A 802 -3.70 18.47 15.65
C PHE A 802 -3.36 16.99 15.42
N LEU A 803 -2.07 16.63 15.44
CA LEU A 803 -1.64 15.23 15.32
C LEU A 803 -2.09 14.40 16.53
N GLU A 804 -2.01 14.97 17.74
CA GLU A 804 -2.48 14.34 18.96
C GLU A 804 -3.99 14.14 18.90
N ALA A 805 -4.76 15.19 18.57
CA ALA A 805 -6.21 15.09 18.38
C ALA A 805 -6.62 14.07 17.30
N ALA A 806 -5.76 13.86 16.29
CA ALA A 806 -5.97 12.90 15.22
C ALA A 806 -5.61 11.46 15.56
N LYS A 807 -5.00 11.16 16.71
CA LYS A 807 -4.80 9.78 17.13
C LYS A 807 -6.15 9.12 17.41
N LEU A 808 -6.30 7.86 16.98
CA LEU A 808 -7.52 7.09 17.15
C LEU A 808 -8.02 7.07 18.62
N GLU A 809 -7.11 6.99 19.59
CA GLU A 809 -7.47 7.01 21.02
C GLU A 809 -8.12 8.33 21.46
N ASN A 810 -7.65 9.46 20.93
CA ASN A 810 -8.20 10.77 21.25
C ASN A 810 -9.53 11.03 20.49
N VAL A 811 -9.66 10.52 19.27
CA VAL A 811 -10.95 10.49 18.54
C VAL A 811 -11.98 9.65 19.29
N LYS A 812 -11.58 8.48 19.80
CA LYS A 812 -12.41 7.63 20.68
C LYS A 812 -12.84 8.36 21.95
N GLN A 813 -11.89 9.00 22.65
CA GLN A 813 -12.18 9.77 23.85
C GLN A 813 -13.17 10.91 23.59
N ALA A 814 -13.03 11.64 22.47
CA ALA A 814 -13.95 12.72 22.11
C ALA A 814 -15.38 12.19 21.87
N VAL A 815 -15.53 11.06 21.18
CA VAL A 815 -16.84 10.41 20.97
C VAL A 815 -17.45 9.95 22.30
N TYR A 816 -16.65 9.32 23.17
CA TYR A 816 -17.13 8.87 24.48
C TYR A 816 -17.44 10.01 25.46
N GLN A 817 -16.73 11.14 25.38
CA GLN A 817 -17.05 12.34 26.15
C GLN A 817 -18.40 12.92 25.74
N LEU A 818 -18.67 13.04 24.43
CA LEU A 818 -19.98 13.47 23.94
C LEU A 818 -21.07 12.51 24.42
N LYS A 819 -20.87 11.20 24.24
CA LYS A 819 -21.79 10.15 24.71
C LYS A 819 -22.10 10.35 26.20
N GLY A 820 -21.07 10.53 27.04
CA GLY A 820 -21.25 10.73 28.48
C GLY A 820 -22.06 11.99 28.84
N ILE A 821 -21.77 13.12 28.19
CA ILE A 821 -22.49 14.39 28.42
C ILE A 821 -23.97 14.24 28.04
N VAL A 822 -24.23 13.71 26.84
CA VAL A 822 -25.57 13.59 26.30
C VAL A 822 -26.40 12.59 27.12
N GLU A 823 -25.84 11.40 27.41
CA GLU A 823 -26.54 10.38 28.20
C GLU A 823 -26.77 10.79 29.65
N ALA A 824 -25.86 11.55 30.26
CA ALA A 824 -26.04 12.07 31.62
C ALA A 824 -27.16 13.13 31.70
N SER A 825 -27.36 13.90 30.63
CA SER A 825 -28.41 14.92 30.54
C SER A 825 -29.79 14.39 30.11
N THR A 826 -29.90 13.08 29.81
CA THR A 826 -31.13 12.43 29.32
C THR A 826 -31.86 11.70 30.47
N THR A 827 -33.16 11.93 30.60
CA THR A 827 -33.99 11.33 31.68
C THR A 827 -34.22 9.82 31.46
N ASN A 828 -34.65 9.11 32.51
CA ASN A 828 -34.92 7.66 32.41
C ASN A 828 -36.11 7.33 31.48
N GLU A 829 -37.14 8.19 31.36
CA GLU A 829 -38.23 7.99 30.40
C GLU A 829 -37.75 8.13 28.95
N GLU A 830 -36.91 9.12 28.66
CA GLU A 830 -36.30 9.33 27.33
C GLU A 830 -35.33 8.19 26.93
N LYS A 831 -34.61 7.61 27.90
CA LYS A 831 -33.76 6.40 27.70
C LYS A 831 -34.58 5.13 27.49
N THR A 832 -35.81 5.09 27.99
CA THR A 832 -36.71 3.93 27.84
C THR A 832 -37.41 3.96 26.49
N MET A 833 -37.72 5.16 25.96
CA MET A 833 -38.21 5.38 24.59
C MET A 833 -37.24 4.90 23.50
N THR A 834 -35.92 4.95 23.75
CA THR A 834 -34.88 4.45 22.83
C THR A 834 -34.66 2.94 22.89
N GLN A 835 -35.22 2.20 23.86
CA GLN A 835 -34.87 0.78 24.09
C GLN A 835 -35.96 -0.28 23.94
N SER A 836 -37.29 -0.02 23.91
CA SER A 836 -38.26 -1.07 23.49
C SER A 836 -39.76 -0.70 23.38
N LEU A 837 -40.38 -1.21 22.28
CA LEU A 837 -41.75 -1.75 22.09
C LEU A 837 -42.98 -0.84 21.73
N VAL A 838 -43.32 -0.90 20.42
CA VAL A 838 -44.65 -1.13 19.76
C VAL A 838 -45.52 0.07 19.26
N ARG A 839 -45.52 0.21 17.92
CA ARG A 839 -46.53 0.70 16.92
C ARG A 839 -46.98 2.18 16.90
N SER A 840 -46.52 2.91 15.87
CA SER A 840 -47.20 3.14 14.58
C SER A 840 -46.18 3.61 13.53
N SER A 841 -45.97 2.89 12.42
CA SER A 841 -45.03 3.35 11.36
C SER A 841 -45.60 4.57 10.65
N SER A 842 -44.79 5.62 10.44
CA SER A 842 -45.21 6.77 9.64
C SER A 842 -45.57 6.32 8.22
N LYS A 843 -46.46 7.03 7.52
CA LYS A 843 -46.84 6.64 6.16
C LYS A 843 -45.64 6.71 5.23
N SER A 844 -44.72 7.64 5.48
CA SER A 844 -43.42 7.74 4.80
C SER A 844 -42.59 6.45 4.89
N ASP A 845 -42.62 5.75 6.03
CA ASP A 845 -41.93 4.46 6.19
C ASP A 845 -42.61 3.32 5.43
N ILE A 846 -43.94 3.41 5.25
CA ILE A 846 -44.69 2.49 4.40
C ILE A 846 -44.32 2.74 2.93
N VAL A 847 -44.16 4.00 2.52
CA VAL A 847 -43.74 4.40 1.17
C VAL A 847 -42.33 3.91 0.83
N ARG A 848 -41.35 4.04 1.73
CA ARG A 848 -39.98 3.55 1.48
C ARG A 848 -39.95 2.04 1.24
N ARG A 849 -40.64 1.27 2.08
CA ARG A 849 -40.78 -0.19 1.90
C ARG A 849 -41.57 -0.56 0.64
N MET A 850 -42.53 0.27 0.24
CA MET A 850 -43.25 0.11 -1.02
C MET A 850 -42.29 0.31 -2.21
N PHE A 851 -41.44 1.34 -2.20
CA PHE A 851 -40.44 1.54 -3.26
C PHE A 851 -39.41 0.41 -3.30
N GLU A 852 -38.89 -0.03 -2.17
CA GLU A 852 -38.00 -1.21 -2.08
C GLU A 852 -38.65 -2.47 -2.67
N ALA A 853 -39.95 -2.67 -2.42
CA ALA A 853 -40.70 -3.76 -3.03
C ALA A 853 -40.81 -3.60 -4.56
N GLY A 854 -40.92 -2.37 -5.08
CA GLY A 854 -40.88 -2.08 -6.51
C GLY A 854 -39.50 -2.33 -7.14
N GLU A 855 -38.42 -1.95 -6.44
CA GLU A 855 -37.03 -2.16 -6.87
C GLU A 855 -36.62 -3.62 -6.93
N SER A 856 -37.28 -4.47 -6.13
CA SER A 856 -37.12 -5.93 -6.20
C SER A 856 -37.65 -6.56 -7.50
N MET A 857 -38.29 -5.76 -8.36
CA MET A 857 -38.94 -6.18 -9.61
C MET A 857 -40.02 -7.25 -9.40
N ASN A 858 -40.52 -7.38 -8.16
CA ASN A 858 -41.54 -8.35 -7.76
C ASN A 858 -42.88 -7.65 -7.52
N VAL A 859 -43.70 -7.61 -8.56
CA VAL A 859 -45.00 -6.93 -8.53
C VAL A 859 -45.96 -7.57 -7.52
N GLU A 860 -45.84 -8.87 -7.24
CA GLU A 860 -46.65 -9.55 -6.20
C GLU A 860 -46.38 -9.00 -4.80
N ASN A 861 -45.15 -8.58 -4.52
CA ASN A 861 -44.82 -7.93 -3.25
C ASN A 861 -45.21 -6.45 -3.26
N PHE A 862 -45.05 -5.77 -4.39
CA PHE A 862 -45.39 -4.36 -4.55
C PHE A 862 -46.89 -4.08 -4.32
N VAL A 863 -47.78 -4.91 -4.87
CA VAL A 863 -49.23 -4.65 -4.77
C VAL A 863 -49.81 -4.86 -3.36
N LYS A 864 -49.08 -5.53 -2.45
CA LYS A 864 -49.54 -5.78 -1.06
C LYS A 864 -49.71 -4.49 -0.26
N PHE A 865 -49.05 -3.42 -0.68
CA PHE A 865 -49.11 -2.09 -0.07
C PHE A 865 -50.40 -1.33 -0.42
N TYR A 866 -51.18 -1.79 -1.40
CA TYR A 866 -52.36 -1.08 -1.90
C TYR A 866 -53.66 -1.60 -1.28
N THR A 867 -54.68 -0.73 -1.24
CA THR A 867 -56.07 -1.13 -0.97
C THR A 867 -56.68 -1.83 -2.19
N GLU A 868 -57.74 -2.62 -1.98
CA GLU A 868 -58.42 -3.33 -3.09
C GLU A 868 -59.01 -2.37 -4.13
N ASP A 869 -59.41 -1.17 -3.70
CA ASP A 869 -59.99 -0.09 -4.50
C ASP A 869 -58.96 0.99 -4.91
N ALA A 870 -57.66 0.67 -4.90
CA ALA A 870 -56.61 1.67 -5.12
C ALA A 870 -56.54 2.23 -6.55
N HIS A 871 -56.09 3.48 -6.69
CA HIS A 871 -55.84 4.15 -7.97
C HIS A 871 -54.34 4.35 -8.20
N TYR A 872 -53.76 3.68 -9.20
CA TYR A 872 -52.36 3.86 -9.58
C TYR A 872 -52.27 4.52 -10.96
N GLN A 873 -51.66 5.70 -11.03
CA GLN A 873 -51.50 6.42 -12.28
C GLN A 873 -50.04 6.78 -12.52
N PHE A 874 -49.47 6.21 -13.58
CA PHE A 874 -48.14 6.57 -14.03
C PHE A 874 -48.21 7.65 -15.10
N SER A 875 -47.66 8.83 -14.84
CA SER A 875 -47.65 9.97 -15.78
C SER A 875 -49.03 10.21 -16.42
N ASN A 876 -49.09 10.45 -17.72
CA ASN A 876 -50.33 10.61 -18.49
C ASN A 876 -50.95 9.27 -18.97
N PHE A 877 -50.48 8.11 -18.49
CA PHE A 877 -51.07 6.82 -18.84
C PHE A 877 -52.44 6.62 -18.15
N PRO A 878 -53.30 5.71 -18.67
CA PRO A 878 -54.57 5.37 -18.04
C PRO A 878 -54.38 4.88 -16.59
N VAL A 879 -55.32 5.23 -15.71
CA VAL A 879 -55.32 4.80 -14.31
C VAL A 879 -55.50 3.27 -14.23
N ALA A 880 -54.63 2.61 -13.49
CA ALA A 880 -54.74 1.22 -13.10
C ALA A 880 -55.53 1.11 -11.79
N TYR A 881 -56.58 0.28 -11.79
CA TYR A 881 -57.49 0.12 -10.65
C TYR A 881 -57.19 -1.18 -9.90
N GLY A 882 -56.90 -1.05 -8.61
CA GLY A 882 -56.63 -2.14 -7.67
C GLY A 882 -55.36 -2.94 -7.96
N PRO A 883 -55.00 -3.89 -7.07
CA PRO A 883 -53.82 -4.74 -7.21
C PRO A 883 -53.72 -5.46 -8.56
N GLN A 884 -54.84 -5.95 -9.10
CA GLN A 884 -54.84 -6.65 -10.39
C GLN A 884 -54.57 -5.70 -11.57
N GLY A 885 -55.16 -4.50 -11.58
CA GLY A 885 -54.88 -3.52 -12.63
C GLY A 885 -53.42 -3.06 -12.63
N ILE A 886 -52.80 -2.93 -11.46
CA ILE A 886 -51.37 -2.59 -11.31
C ILE A 886 -50.50 -3.72 -11.90
N LYS A 887 -50.84 -4.99 -11.66
CA LYS A 887 -50.13 -6.13 -12.26
C LYS A 887 -50.22 -6.13 -13.77
N ASP A 888 -51.43 -5.99 -14.30
CA ASP A 888 -51.70 -6.07 -15.74
C ASP A 888 -50.97 -4.95 -16.51
N THR A 889 -50.93 -3.74 -15.93
CA THR A 889 -50.22 -2.60 -16.54
C THR A 889 -48.69 -2.67 -16.40
N SER A 890 -48.17 -3.45 -15.45
CA SER A 890 -46.73 -3.61 -15.22
C SER A 890 -46.05 -4.57 -16.20
N VAL A 891 -46.79 -5.38 -16.96
CA VAL A 891 -46.21 -6.42 -17.85
C VAL A 891 -45.27 -5.83 -18.89
N GLY A 892 -45.70 -4.78 -19.61
CA GLY A 892 -44.89 -4.13 -20.65
C GLY A 892 -43.65 -3.41 -20.07
N PHE A 893 -43.78 -2.86 -18.87
CA PHE A 893 -42.67 -2.26 -18.14
C PHE A 893 -41.59 -3.31 -17.81
N LEU A 894 -41.98 -4.46 -17.23
CA LEU A 894 -41.06 -5.54 -16.85
C LEU A 894 -40.38 -6.21 -18.06
N GLN A 895 -41.02 -6.21 -19.23
CA GLN A 895 -40.41 -6.69 -20.47
C GLN A 895 -39.30 -5.77 -20.99
N THR A 896 -39.33 -4.48 -20.63
CA THR A 896 -38.38 -3.48 -21.12
C THR A 896 -37.29 -3.19 -20.08
N VAL A 897 -37.68 -3.09 -18.81
CA VAL A 897 -36.83 -2.68 -17.69
C VAL A 897 -36.41 -3.91 -16.88
N ALA A 898 -35.10 -4.08 -16.71
CA ALA A 898 -34.48 -5.13 -15.91
C ALA A 898 -34.37 -4.75 -14.43
N LYS A 899 -34.12 -3.47 -14.12
CA LYS A 899 -34.00 -2.95 -12.75
C LYS A 899 -34.50 -1.51 -12.65
N VAL A 900 -35.03 -1.15 -11.49
CA VAL A 900 -35.41 0.22 -11.11
C VAL A 900 -34.83 0.55 -9.74
N TYR A 901 -34.42 1.80 -9.51
CA TYR A 901 -33.95 2.33 -8.23
C TYR A 901 -34.51 3.73 -7.99
N HIS A 902 -35.08 3.99 -6.82
CA HIS A 902 -35.64 5.28 -6.43
C HIS A 902 -34.65 6.02 -5.52
N HIS A 903 -34.14 7.15 -5.98
CA HIS A 903 -33.29 8.04 -5.19
C HIS A 903 -34.14 9.19 -4.63
N ILE A 904 -34.81 8.93 -3.51
CA ILE A 904 -35.68 9.92 -2.84
C ILE A 904 -34.84 11.12 -2.40
N THR A 905 -35.10 12.28 -3.00
CA THR A 905 -34.44 13.55 -2.70
C THR A 905 -35.15 14.24 -1.54
N ASN A 906 -36.48 14.32 -1.61
CA ASN A 906 -37.31 14.88 -0.54
C ASN A 906 -38.57 14.03 -0.34
N ILE A 907 -39.06 13.96 0.90
CA ILE A 907 -40.33 13.29 1.23
C ILE A 907 -41.09 14.13 2.25
N TRP A 908 -42.37 14.36 1.99
CA TRP A 908 -43.24 15.14 2.86
C TRP A 908 -44.48 14.34 3.20
N GLU A 909 -44.81 14.27 4.48
CA GLU A 909 -46.04 13.64 4.97
C GLU A 909 -47.01 14.72 5.46
N GLN A 910 -48.16 14.82 4.79
CA GLN A 910 -49.24 15.74 5.14
C GLN A 910 -50.55 14.96 5.34
N GLY A 911 -50.82 14.62 6.60
CA GLY A 911 -52.03 13.88 6.98
C GLY A 911 -52.01 12.44 6.44
N ASP A 912 -52.91 12.14 5.50
CA ASP A 912 -52.97 10.86 4.81
C ASP A 912 -52.23 10.86 3.47
N THR A 913 -51.58 11.96 3.10
CA THR A 913 -50.83 12.06 1.83
C THR A 913 -49.33 12.13 2.07
N VAL A 914 -48.56 11.40 1.27
CA VAL A 914 -47.10 11.47 1.18
C VAL A 914 -46.71 11.97 -0.20
N ILE A 915 -45.84 12.96 -0.28
CA ILE A 915 -45.27 13.48 -1.53
C ILE A 915 -43.80 13.13 -1.56
N CYS A 916 -43.32 12.53 -2.63
CA CYS A 916 -41.91 12.14 -2.78
C CYS A 916 -41.33 12.80 -4.03
N GLU A 917 -40.30 13.63 -3.88
CA GLU A 917 -39.47 14.10 -4.98
C GLU A 917 -38.23 13.22 -5.07
N MET A 918 -37.92 12.70 -6.25
CA MET A 918 -36.87 11.70 -6.42
C MET A 918 -36.24 11.71 -7.82
N GLU A 919 -35.04 11.17 -7.95
CA GLU A 919 -34.48 10.74 -9.24
C GLU A 919 -34.64 9.23 -9.34
N VAL A 920 -35.23 8.72 -10.42
CA VAL A 920 -35.42 7.28 -10.62
C VAL A 920 -34.47 6.79 -11.69
N THR A 921 -33.67 5.77 -11.35
CA THR A 921 -32.76 5.09 -12.29
C THR A 921 -33.43 3.85 -12.85
N TYR A 922 -33.55 3.76 -14.17
CA TYR A 922 -33.99 2.56 -14.89
C TYR A 922 -32.83 1.92 -15.63
N ILE A 923 -32.76 0.59 -15.59
CA ILE A 923 -31.83 -0.21 -16.37
C ILE A 923 -32.66 -1.13 -17.26
N ARG A 924 -32.48 -1.04 -18.57
CA ARG A 924 -33.15 -1.93 -19.54
C ARG A 924 -32.45 -3.28 -19.64
N HIS A 925 -33.15 -4.28 -20.17
CA HIS A 925 -32.56 -5.60 -20.45
C HIS A 925 -31.41 -5.55 -21.47
N ASP A 926 -31.33 -4.51 -22.31
CA ASP A 926 -30.21 -4.23 -23.22
C ASP A 926 -29.01 -3.53 -22.55
N GLY A 927 -29.09 -3.25 -21.25
CA GLY A 927 -28.03 -2.64 -20.46
C GLY A 927 -28.01 -1.10 -20.49
N LYS A 928 -28.89 -0.43 -21.26
CA LYS A 928 -28.99 1.04 -21.24
C LYS A 928 -29.54 1.52 -19.89
N VAL A 929 -28.95 2.61 -19.38
CA VAL A 929 -29.28 3.21 -18.07
C VAL A 929 -29.85 4.61 -18.28
N PHE A 930 -30.99 4.89 -17.66
CA PHE A 930 -31.68 6.17 -17.72
C PHE A 930 -31.91 6.70 -16.31
N LYS A 931 -31.66 7.98 -16.08
CA LYS A 931 -31.91 8.66 -14.82
C LYS A 931 -32.89 9.80 -15.06
N LEU A 932 -34.05 9.75 -14.42
CA LEU A 932 -35.15 10.65 -14.71
C LEU A 932 -35.69 11.27 -13.43
N PRO A 933 -35.92 12.59 -13.38
CA PRO A 933 -36.58 13.23 -12.25
C PRO A 933 -38.04 12.78 -12.17
N CYS A 934 -38.51 12.55 -10.96
CA CYS A 934 -39.86 12.08 -10.67
C CYS A 934 -40.40 12.75 -9.41
N CYS A 935 -41.72 12.98 -9.38
CA CYS A 935 -42.42 13.34 -8.16
C CYS A 935 -43.65 12.44 -8.01
N ASP A 936 -43.85 11.83 -6.85
CA ASP A 936 -44.99 10.99 -6.54
C ASP A 936 -45.90 11.66 -5.52
N THR A 937 -47.21 11.54 -5.69
CA THR A 937 -48.20 11.86 -4.66
C THR A 937 -48.96 10.59 -4.27
N ILE A 938 -48.90 10.22 -2.99
CA ILE A 938 -49.34 8.92 -2.46
C ILE A 938 -50.35 9.17 -1.34
N VAL A 939 -51.62 8.84 -1.55
CA VAL A 939 -52.68 8.97 -0.53
C VAL A 939 -52.96 7.61 0.11
N PHE A 940 -53.05 7.58 1.43
CA PHE A 940 -53.29 6.40 2.25
C PHE A 940 -54.73 6.31 2.75
N LYS A 941 -55.17 5.09 3.03
CA LYS A 941 -56.37 4.76 3.81
C LYS A 941 -55.98 3.72 4.86
N GLY A 942 -55.81 4.17 6.10
CA GLY A 942 -55.18 3.36 7.14
C GLY A 942 -53.68 3.19 6.88
N ASP A 943 -53.21 1.95 6.82
CA ASP A 943 -51.80 1.57 6.59
C ASP A 943 -51.52 1.12 5.14
N LYS A 944 -52.45 1.38 4.22
CA LYS A 944 -52.36 1.00 2.81
C LYS A 944 -52.55 2.19 1.88
N VAL A 945 -51.92 2.12 0.71
CA VAL A 945 -52.00 3.12 -0.36
C VAL A 945 -53.33 3.00 -1.09
N GLN A 946 -54.11 4.07 -1.03
CA GLN A 946 -55.38 4.23 -1.73
C GLN A 946 -55.17 4.87 -3.11
N GLU A 947 -54.17 5.73 -3.26
CA GLU A 947 -53.88 6.41 -4.52
C GLU A 947 -52.38 6.66 -4.64
N LEU A 948 -51.80 6.36 -5.81
CA LEU A 948 -50.44 6.77 -6.18
C LEU A 948 -50.48 7.41 -7.57
N ARG A 949 -50.01 8.65 -7.67
CA ARG A 949 -49.76 9.33 -8.95
C ARG A 949 -48.29 9.65 -9.09
N ILE A 950 -47.71 9.23 -10.20
CA ILE A 950 -46.30 9.36 -10.52
C ILE A 950 -46.16 10.42 -11.61
N TYR A 951 -45.46 11.51 -11.33
CA TYR A 951 -45.23 12.61 -12.26
C TYR A 951 -43.79 12.52 -12.80
N MET A 952 -43.64 11.94 -13.98
CA MET A 952 -42.38 11.90 -14.72
C MET A 952 -42.57 11.72 -16.22
N ASP A 953 -41.56 12.09 -17.00
CA ASP A 953 -41.47 11.75 -18.41
C ASP A 953 -40.61 10.49 -18.60
N ILE A 954 -41.27 9.32 -18.70
CA ILE A 954 -40.60 8.03 -18.90
C ILE A 954 -40.31 7.72 -20.37
N SER A 955 -40.71 8.59 -21.30
CA SER A 955 -40.55 8.38 -22.75
C SER A 955 -39.12 7.96 -23.13
N PRO A 956 -38.04 8.55 -22.57
CA PRO A 956 -36.67 8.14 -22.90
C PRO A 956 -36.36 6.65 -22.63
N VAL A 957 -37.03 6.02 -21.66
CA VAL A 957 -36.82 4.59 -21.32
C VAL A 957 -37.46 3.68 -22.37
N PHE A 958 -38.58 4.10 -22.97
CA PHE A 958 -39.35 3.33 -23.95
C PHE A 958 -39.10 3.75 -25.40
N GLU A 959 -38.38 4.85 -25.62
CA GLU A 959 -37.87 5.20 -26.94
C GLU A 959 -36.99 4.05 -27.43
N THR A 960 -37.55 3.36 -28.40
CA THR A 960 -36.84 2.41 -29.23
C THR A 960 -36.46 3.21 -30.46
N GLU A 961 -35.16 3.50 -30.64
CA GLU A 961 -34.69 3.52 -32.01
C GLU A 961 -35.08 2.17 -32.60
N ALA A 962 -35.89 2.21 -33.64
CA ALA A 962 -36.36 1.02 -34.31
C ALA A 962 -35.16 0.34 -34.96
N VAL A 963 -34.45 -0.48 -34.20
CA VAL A 963 -33.60 -1.53 -34.74
C VAL A 963 -34.57 -2.54 -35.32
N LYS A 964 -34.91 -2.32 -36.59
CA LYS A 964 -35.35 -3.40 -37.46
C LYS A 964 -34.29 -4.49 -37.32
N PRO A 965 -34.66 -5.77 -37.18
CA PRO A 965 -33.70 -6.85 -37.36
C PRO A 965 -33.23 -6.77 -38.81
N GLN A 966 -32.12 -6.08 -39.03
CA GLN A 966 -31.45 -6.05 -40.32
C GLN A 966 -30.55 -7.28 -40.34
N ALA A 967 -30.75 -8.06 -41.39
CA ALA A 967 -30.14 -9.37 -41.61
C ALA A 967 -28.67 -9.41 -41.18
N SER A 968 -28.24 -10.56 -40.66
CA SER A 968 -26.83 -10.90 -40.42
C SER A 968 -25.96 -10.34 -41.55
N VAL A 969 -25.29 -9.24 -41.25
CA VAL A 969 -24.40 -8.58 -42.18
C VAL A 969 -23.20 -9.51 -42.30
N SER A 970 -22.92 -10.03 -43.50
CA SER A 970 -21.86 -11.04 -43.63
C SER A 970 -20.53 -10.48 -43.14
N SER A 971 -19.68 -11.33 -42.57
CA SER A 971 -18.35 -10.95 -42.09
C SER A 971 -17.56 -10.18 -43.16
N ASP A 972 -17.71 -10.55 -44.43
CA ASP A 972 -17.10 -9.88 -45.58
C ASP A 972 -17.55 -8.43 -45.76
N PHE A 973 -18.81 -8.11 -45.46
CA PHE A 973 -19.33 -6.75 -45.60
C PHE A 973 -18.78 -5.82 -44.52
N LEU A 974 -18.69 -6.28 -43.27
CA LEU A 974 -18.11 -5.49 -42.17
C LEU A 974 -16.64 -5.16 -42.44
N LEU A 975 -15.88 -6.12 -42.97
CA LEU A 975 -14.49 -5.92 -43.38
C LEU A 975 -14.36 -4.94 -44.56
N GLN A 976 -15.24 -5.02 -45.56
CA GLN A 976 -15.29 -4.03 -46.64
C GLN A 976 -15.61 -2.62 -46.10
N ARG A 977 -16.43 -2.53 -45.05
CA ARG A 977 -16.79 -1.25 -44.45
C ARG A 977 -15.62 -0.61 -43.70
N ILE A 978 -14.87 -1.39 -42.93
CA ILE A 978 -13.61 -0.96 -42.29
C ILE A 978 -12.57 -0.55 -43.34
N GLY A 979 -12.44 -1.33 -44.43
CA GLY A 979 -11.56 -1.00 -45.54
C GLY A 979 -11.85 0.39 -46.13
N LYS A 980 -13.12 0.67 -46.44
CA LYS A 980 -13.55 2.00 -46.94
C LYS A 980 -13.37 3.11 -45.91
N MET A 981 -13.56 2.82 -44.62
CA MET A 981 -13.30 3.78 -43.55
C MET A 981 -11.80 4.16 -43.52
N TYR A 982 -10.91 3.18 -43.65
CA TYR A 982 -9.48 3.45 -43.74
C TYR A 982 -9.10 4.20 -45.02
N GLU A 983 -9.73 3.92 -46.16
CA GLU A 983 -9.53 4.72 -47.38
C GLU A 983 -9.89 6.19 -47.15
N ALA A 984 -11.03 6.47 -46.51
CA ALA A 984 -11.44 7.83 -46.14
C ALA A 984 -10.46 8.46 -45.14
N LEU A 985 -9.95 7.69 -44.17
CA LEU A 985 -8.95 8.14 -43.21
C LEU A 985 -7.61 8.49 -43.87
N HIS A 986 -7.11 7.63 -44.77
CA HIS A 986 -5.88 7.85 -45.54
C HIS A 986 -5.99 9.02 -46.51
N ALA A 987 -7.18 9.25 -47.06
CA ALA A 987 -7.48 10.41 -47.90
C ALA A 987 -7.71 11.71 -47.10
N GLU A 988 -7.74 11.64 -45.76
CA GLU A 988 -8.16 12.73 -44.87
C GLU A 988 -9.55 13.30 -45.24
N ASN A 989 -10.44 12.46 -45.78
CA ASN A 989 -11.82 12.83 -46.12
C ASN A 989 -12.73 12.73 -44.89
N TRP A 990 -12.64 13.72 -44.01
CA TRP A 990 -13.33 13.72 -42.71
C TRP A 990 -14.86 13.67 -42.80
N GLU A 991 -15.45 14.25 -43.86
CA GLU A 991 -16.90 14.19 -44.07
C GLU A 991 -17.36 12.78 -44.39
N GLU A 992 -16.63 12.05 -45.23
CA GLU A 992 -16.92 10.63 -45.51
C GLU A 992 -16.56 9.75 -44.30
N PHE A 993 -15.44 10.02 -43.63
CA PHE A 993 -15.01 9.27 -42.44
C PHE A 993 -16.04 9.28 -41.32
N LYS A 994 -16.70 10.44 -41.07
CA LYS A 994 -17.78 10.54 -40.08
C LYS A 994 -18.97 9.63 -40.37
N THR A 995 -19.24 9.30 -41.65
CA THR A 995 -20.40 8.48 -42.05
C THR A 995 -20.31 7.03 -41.61
N PHE A 996 -19.13 6.56 -41.22
CA PHE A 996 -18.90 5.19 -40.76
C PHE A 996 -19.29 4.98 -39.29
N PHE A 997 -19.66 6.02 -38.56
CA PHE A 997 -19.89 5.98 -37.13
C PHE A 997 -21.34 6.31 -36.76
N THR A 998 -21.82 5.79 -35.62
CA THR A 998 -23.07 6.25 -35.01
C THR A 998 -22.87 7.62 -34.33
N PRO A 999 -23.93 8.42 -34.10
CA PRO A 999 -23.81 9.73 -33.44
C PRO A 999 -23.19 9.66 -32.04
N ASP A 1000 -23.35 8.52 -31.36
CA ASP A 1000 -22.91 8.22 -30.00
C ASP A 1000 -21.60 7.42 -29.94
N LEU A 1001 -20.81 7.39 -31.03
CA LEU A 1001 -19.52 6.69 -31.12
C LEU A 1001 -18.69 6.83 -29.85
N LEU A 1002 -18.27 5.70 -29.27
CA LEU A 1002 -17.23 5.66 -28.24
C LEU A 1002 -15.90 5.31 -28.90
N TYR A 1003 -14.98 6.28 -28.96
CA TYR A 1003 -13.60 6.07 -29.42
C TYR A 1003 -12.62 6.10 -28.25
N LYS A 1004 -11.75 5.09 -28.10
CA LYS A 1004 -10.78 5.03 -26.99
C LYS A 1004 -9.42 4.48 -27.42
N VAL A 1005 -8.35 5.16 -27.02
CA VAL A 1005 -6.95 4.74 -27.29
C VAL A 1005 -6.27 4.34 -25.98
N GLY A 1006 -5.89 3.07 -25.86
CA GLY A 1006 -5.25 2.50 -24.67
C GLY A 1006 -6.06 2.75 -23.40
N ALA A 1007 -5.39 3.29 -22.37
CA ALA A 1007 -5.99 3.61 -21.08
C ALA A 1007 -6.64 5.01 -21.02
N ASN A 1008 -6.57 5.81 -22.09
CA ASN A 1008 -7.04 7.21 -22.07
C ASN A 1008 -8.57 7.33 -21.90
N GLU A 1009 -9.03 8.53 -21.54
CA GLU A 1009 -10.46 8.84 -21.46
C GLU A 1009 -11.14 8.65 -22.83
N PRO A 1010 -12.38 8.11 -22.86
CA PRO A 1010 -13.09 7.90 -24.11
C PRO A 1010 -13.51 9.23 -24.73
N VAL A 1011 -13.40 9.29 -26.05
CA VAL A 1011 -13.87 10.38 -26.89
C VAL A 1011 -15.25 10.00 -27.43
N ILE A 1012 -16.27 10.81 -27.11
CA ILE A 1012 -17.66 10.52 -27.47
C ILE A 1012 -18.07 11.37 -28.67
N GLY A 1013 -18.57 10.69 -29.71
CA GLY A 1013 -19.11 11.28 -30.92
C GLY A 1013 -18.11 11.34 -32.09
N PRO A 1014 -18.57 11.22 -33.35
CA PRO A 1014 -17.72 11.23 -34.54
C PRO A 1014 -16.90 12.51 -34.70
N ASP A 1015 -17.46 13.68 -34.36
CA ASP A 1015 -16.77 14.96 -34.46
C ASP A 1015 -15.59 15.05 -33.49
N ALA A 1016 -15.77 14.59 -32.26
CA ALA A 1016 -14.72 14.58 -31.25
C ALA A 1016 -13.59 13.59 -31.64
N CYS A 1017 -13.96 12.42 -32.18
CA CYS A 1017 -12.99 11.46 -32.73
C CYS A 1017 -12.18 12.06 -33.88
N CYS A 1018 -12.84 12.73 -34.84
CA CYS A 1018 -12.15 13.41 -35.95
C CYS A 1018 -11.19 14.49 -35.46
N ASN A 1019 -11.60 15.32 -34.49
CA ASN A 1019 -10.75 16.36 -33.92
C ASN A 1019 -9.46 15.80 -33.29
N LEU A 1020 -9.58 14.67 -32.58
CA LEU A 1020 -8.43 14.00 -31.99
C LEU A 1020 -7.49 13.42 -33.07
N LEU A 1021 -8.03 12.71 -34.06
CA LEU A 1021 -7.23 12.14 -35.15
C LEU A 1021 -6.56 13.22 -36.01
N GLN A 1022 -7.25 14.32 -36.29
CA GLN A 1022 -6.67 15.49 -36.95
C GLN A 1022 -5.52 16.10 -36.14
N HIS A 1023 -5.62 16.13 -34.81
CA HIS A 1023 -4.52 16.56 -33.95
C HIS A 1023 -3.29 15.66 -34.10
N ILE A 1024 -3.50 14.34 -34.02
CA ILE A 1024 -2.42 13.34 -34.18
C ILE A 1024 -1.76 13.47 -35.56
N TYR A 1025 -2.56 13.64 -36.62
CA TYR A 1025 -2.08 13.76 -37.98
C TYR A 1025 -1.44 15.11 -38.33
N LYS A 1026 -1.44 16.10 -37.43
CA LYS A 1026 -0.54 17.27 -37.56
C LYS A 1026 0.93 16.86 -37.46
N VAL A 1027 1.23 15.88 -36.61
CA VAL A 1027 2.60 15.44 -36.31
C VAL A 1027 2.97 14.18 -37.09
N LEU A 1028 2.02 13.26 -37.28
CA LEU A 1028 2.26 12.00 -37.98
C LEU A 1028 1.59 11.99 -39.35
N LYS A 1029 2.25 11.40 -40.35
CA LYS A 1029 1.63 11.00 -41.60
C LYS A 1029 1.45 9.48 -41.56
N LEU A 1030 0.21 9.02 -41.43
CA LEU A 1030 -0.12 7.61 -41.61
C LEU A 1030 0.25 7.19 -43.05
N THR A 1031 0.93 6.06 -43.20
CA THR A 1031 1.37 5.55 -44.52
C THR A 1031 0.66 4.27 -44.91
N THR A 1032 0.68 3.26 -44.04
CA THR A 1032 0.08 1.95 -44.32
C THR A 1032 -0.38 1.27 -43.03
N HIS A 1033 -1.43 0.46 -43.13
CA HIS A 1033 -1.78 -0.52 -42.10
C HIS A 1033 -1.46 -1.92 -42.63
N ASN A 1034 -0.54 -2.63 -41.98
CA ASN A 1034 -0.22 -4.01 -42.33
C ASN A 1034 -1.02 -4.93 -41.41
N SER A 1035 -2.16 -5.44 -41.89
CA SER A 1035 -2.98 -6.39 -41.13
C SER A 1035 -2.20 -7.70 -40.91
N ARG A 1036 -2.17 -8.16 -39.66
CA ARG A 1036 -1.57 -9.43 -39.22
C ARG A 1036 -2.62 -10.50 -38.94
N GLY A 1037 -3.76 -10.08 -38.40
CA GLY A 1037 -4.86 -10.95 -38.04
C GLY A 1037 -6.18 -10.20 -38.06
N THR A 1038 -7.25 -10.90 -38.42
CA THR A 1038 -8.60 -10.33 -38.42
C THR A 1038 -9.59 -11.39 -37.97
N TRP A 1039 -10.41 -11.02 -37.00
CA TRP A 1039 -11.45 -11.90 -36.44
C TRP A 1039 -12.77 -11.16 -36.44
N VAL A 1040 -13.83 -11.87 -36.84
CA VAL A 1040 -15.20 -11.36 -36.81
C VAL A 1040 -15.99 -12.26 -35.87
N VAL A 1041 -16.55 -11.65 -34.83
CA VAL A 1041 -17.41 -12.31 -33.85
C VAL A 1041 -18.71 -11.51 -33.81
N ASP A 1042 -19.77 -12.08 -34.39
CA ASP A 1042 -21.07 -11.42 -34.56
C ASP A 1042 -20.95 -10.04 -35.24
N ASN A 1043 -21.22 -8.96 -34.50
CA ASN A 1043 -21.12 -7.57 -34.95
C ASN A 1043 -19.79 -6.90 -34.54
N THR A 1044 -18.80 -7.67 -34.08
CA THR A 1044 -17.51 -7.17 -33.63
C THR A 1044 -16.40 -7.60 -34.58
N VAL A 1045 -15.56 -6.66 -35.01
CA VAL A 1045 -14.34 -6.94 -35.77
C VAL A 1045 -13.13 -6.58 -34.92
N ILE A 1046 -12.20 -7.53 -34.79
CA ILE A 1046 -10.90 -7.34 -34.16
C ILE A 1046 -9.85 -7.36 -35.27
N LEU A 1047 -9.04 -6.32 -35.35
CA LEU A 1047 -7.99 -6.15 -36.35
C LEU A 1047 -6.64 -5.97 -35.64
N GLU A 1048 -5.77 -6.96 -35.75
CA GLU A 1048 -4.38 -6.86 -35.34
C GLU A 1048 -3.55 -6.37 -36.53
N MET A 1049 -2.77 -5.30 -36.36
CA MET A 1049 -1.98 -4.72 -37.44
C MET A 1049 -0.73 -3.99 -36.96
N ASP A 1050 0.19 -3.73 -37.90
CA ASP A 1050 1.21 -2.71 -37.73
C ASP A 1050 0.77 -1.42 -38.42
N ALA A 1051 0.51 -0.37 -37.65
CA ALA A 1051 0.24 0.97 -38.16
C ALA A 1051 1.57 1.70 -38.41
N ASN A 1052 1.85 2.02 -39.67
CA ASN A 1052 3.09 2.69 -40.06
C ASN A 1052 2.85 4.18 -40.25
N TYR A 1053 3.74 4.97 -39.67
CA TYR A 1053 3.72 6.42 -39.69
C TYR A 1053 5.07 6.97 -40.16
N VAL A 1054 5.04 8.17 -40.74
CA VAL A 1054 6.22 9.01 -40.92
C VAL A 1054 5.99 10.29 -40.14
N ASN A 1055 6.87 10.61 -39.20
CA ASN A 1055 6.78 11.87 -38.48
C ASN A 1055 7.06 13.03 -39.46
N LYS A 1056 6.12 13.98 -39.52
CA LYS A 1056 6.15 15.08 -40.50
C LYS A 1056 7.30 16.06 -40.23
N MET A 1057 7.78 16.16 -38.99
CA MET A 1057 8.85 17.08 -38.59
C MET A 1057 10.25 16.51 -38.86
N ASP A 1058 10.57 15.33 -38.35
CA ASP A 1058 11.93 14.76 -38.44
C ASP A 1058 12.11 13.72 -39.58
N LYS A 1059 11.03 13.41 -40.31
CA LYS A 1059 10.97 12.42 -41.40
C LYS A 1059 11.27 10.99 -40.98
N ARG A 1060 11.26 10.68 -39.68
CA ARG A 1060 11.49 9.33 -39.16
C ARG A 1060 10.29 8.43 -39.43
N PHE A 1061 10.55 7.21 -39.91
CA PHE A 1061 9.56 6.14 -39.99
C PHE A 1061 9.33 5.54 -38.60
N VAL A 1062 8.08 5.33 -38.23
CA VAL A 1062 7.67 4.72 -36.96
C VAL A 1062 6.61 3.66 -37.25
N GLN A 1063 6.86 2.44 -36.78
CA GLN A 1063 5.90 1.34 -36.85
C GLN A 1063 5.34 1.10 -35.46
N VAL A 1064 4.01 1.03 -35.36
CA VAL A 1064 3.29 0.85 -34.10
C VAL A 1064 2.45 -0.41 -34.22
N PRO A 1065 2.79 -1.50 -33.52
CA PRO A 1065 1.89 -2.62 -33.41
C PRO A 1065 0.64 -2.18 -32.64
N CYS A 1066 -0.55 -2.46 -33.17
CA CYS A 1066 -1.80 -2.13 -32.53
C CYS A 1066 -2.91 -3.14 -32.80
N THR A 1067 -3.82 -3.24 -31.83
CA THR A 1067 -5.06 -4.02 -31.96
C THR A 1067 -6.25 -3.09 -31.89
N ASP A 1068 -7.05 -3.08 -32.96
CA ASP A 1068 -8.28 -2.31 -33.04
C ASP A 1068 -9.49 -3.24 -32.86
N ILE A 1069 -10.47 -2.80 -32.07
CA ILE A 1069 -11.72 -3.49 -31.84
C ILE A 1069 -12.86 -2.56 -32.26
N TYR A 1070 -13.62 -2.98 -33.26
CA TYR A 1070 -14.77 -2.27 -33.81
C TYR A 1070 -16.05 -3.02 -33.45
N ARG A 1071 -17.05 -2.34 -32.89
CA ARG A 1071 -18.39 -2.89 -32.70
C ARG A 1071 -19.40 -2.12 -33.53
N PHE A 1072 -20.21 -2.87 -34.26
CA PHE A 1072 -21.14 -2.34 -35.25
C PHE A 1072 -22.58 -2.35 -34.75
N ASP A 1073 -23.30 -1.29 -35.12
CA ASP A 1073 -24.76 -1.24 -35.19
C ASP A 1073 -25.14 -1.04 -36.66
N GLY A 1074 -25.70 -2.10 -37.27
CA GLY A 1074 -25.91 -2.17 -38.72
C GLY A 1074 -24.59 -2.08 -39.50
N ASP A 1075 -24.44 -1.02 -40.31
CA ASP A 1075 -23.24 -0.74 -41.11
C ASP A 1075 -22.35 0.37 -40.53
N ARG A 1076 -22.63 0.80 -39.28
CA ARG A 1076 -21.91 1.88 -38.60
C ARG A 1076 -21.26 1.39 -37.31
N ILE A 1077 -20.14 1.99 -36.96
CA ILE A 1077 -19.36 1.67 -35.75
C ILE A 1077 -19.88 2.54 -34.61
N TYR A 1078 -20.34 1.91 -33.52
CA TYR A 1078 -20.73 2.61 -32.30
C TYR A 1078 -19.63 2.57 -31.23
N GLU A 1079 -18.68 1.66 -31.35
CA GLU A 1079 -17.51 1.60 -30.46
C GLU A 1079 -16.25 1.22 -31.23
N TRP A 1080 -15.19 2.01 -31.06
CA TRP A 1080 -13.87 1.76 -31.62
C TRP A 1080 -12.79 1.92 -30.53
N ARG A 1081 -12.12 0.80 -30.20
CA ARG A 1081 -11.02 0.77 -29.23
C ARG A 1081 -9.71 0.45 -29.93
N VAL A 1082 -8.66 1.20 -29.63
CA VAL A 1082 -7.32 1.06 -30.22
C VAL A 1082 -6.34 0.77 -29.09
N TYR A 1083 -5.57 -0.30 -29.18
CA TYR A 1083 -4.51 -0.64 -28.23
C TYR A 1083 -3.16 -0.59 -28.93
N PRO A 1084 -2.52 0.60 -29.03
CA PRO A 1084 -1.19 0.72 -29.62
C PRO A 1084 -0.10 0.45 -28.57
N ASP A 1085 1.11 0.09 -29.02
CA ASP A 1085 2.34 0.29 -28.24
C ASP A 1085 2.91 1.70 -28.54
N PRO A 1086 2.64 2.71 -27.70
CA PRO A 1086 3.03 4.09 -27.98
C PRO A 1086 4.51 4.37 -27.68
N SER A 1087 5.30 3.39 -27.22
CA SER A 1087 6.69 3.58 -26.78
C SER A 1087 7.59 4.25 -27.83
N GLN A 1088 7.24 4.13 -29.10
CA GLN A 1088 8.00 4.70 -30.22
C GLN A 1088 7.43 6.02 -30.78
N LEU A 1089 6.24 6.45 -30.33
CA LEU A 1089 5.50 7.56 -30.94
C LEU A 1089 5.92 8.96 -30.45
N ASN A 1090 6.51 9.08 -29.25
CA ASN A 1090 6.98 10.35 -28.67
C ASN A 1090 5.94 11.50 -28.71
N ILE A 1091 4.65 11.16 -28.58
CA ILE A 1091 3.51 12.09 -28.57
C ILE A 1091 2.75 11.88 -27.26
N GLN A 1092 2.41 12.96 -26.56
CA GLN A 1092 1.42 12.94 -25.48
C GLN A 1092 0.03 12.96 -26.11
N LEU A 1093 -0.72 11.86 -25.95
CA LEU A 1093 -2.11 11.72 -26.42
C LEU A 1093 -3.11 12.33 -25.42
#